data_AF-H3HBV3-F1
#
_entry.id   AF-H3HBV3-F1
#
_cell.length_a   1.000
_cell.length_b   1.000
_cell.length_c   1.000
_cell.angle_alpha   90.00
_cell.angle_beta   90.00
_cell.angle_gamma   90.00
#
_symmetry.space_group_name_H-M   'P 1'
#
loop_
_entity.id
_entity.type
_entity.pdbx_description
1 polymer ?
#
loop_
_entity_poly.entity_id
_entity_poly.type
_entity_poly.pdbx_seq_one_letter_code
_entity_poly.pdbx_strand_id
1 'polypeptide(L)'
;MWGLRLACIALLAVHCICAIVSTAWVVSLDRWTFRSANGSIRVDKVSVPGTSHVHLMAAGILGDPYYRFNEREYQWVARETWVYETQVTLPSDAVQTRATLVFETLDGVAEVAVNGKQVATTANSFLSYRIDTGEVLVTGVNHIQVTFQPVTQYARQQADKYPYFVPATENFNTWTEPTRRSFVRKAGSDFGWDWGPAYVTSGIAGSVHLEMEEQVVKLRNLQVVQVFPGGKEDLSVVDVTVSVTLDGGKTKHEDVAFELFVNGKKEDALTTTIPEEWADEAAIELSFRLENPRLWWPTGYGEAYLYDVRVEAWNSNFKSSLSHKSGLRHVELVQDDTTAGDVKGKTFYFKINYVPVFIKGANWIPTDSFPTRTKTSTVRHLLESVRAANMNMVRVWGGGRYESDLFYSECDRLGILVWQELMFACGMYPRDTTFLQNALQEVAFQVSRLRKYTSIAIWGGNNENENMMEQFVEAPIFPPGTTFNRDIAVADFTKLFVDLIHPTIVAIDSTRPFVDTSPSNGLYSVDPYVKRWGPTNGIAFGDVHFYDYNNDCQDYQMYPRARFISEFGFQSWPSAASLRDVSSKEDWGSFQAFWQFLKYRERHENGTTQMLTQLNRRFHVPFPFRNEKWLSEDISKRIESYLYLTQIQQSLCYQTAIQTWRRGKNTELGMTMGILYWQLNDIWQGSSWSSIEYSGRWKSLHYVAKREFAPFIISIHQQGDGKAVQVYGVSDVNEDLHVDVVFELRRTACGTIVKTINRQAIPIAALESRAIEELKIDTFLDHESTSCHRRSCFLFVRCVTKSVATSTTVAACEDTHHFFAPYKRLNLGWGEVAAHSVVKTEMDSAVTFSVKLVTSYFAALFVEVDAPGVLGYWSSNSFLMLGNETKTLNFTLASDAEKLSTDAFSRLLTVNWLQKSYDNAVDEAALRSLNDSLVSGSLSRQEYDELLPFLASPTAQPQEPSDRHSGRNVRFADGVAPEPIQAPPQYSILAPAAMPVTTGLQLRCPACGTSNDTARGSRCYVCNSRLTVADELSAALTARAYRGRGSSSQRWPRVTAVAPSSGAFSASDDGRVVIHSGFFSCTMQDTQLIATADAPVVHASPPVDGSQRSATSTSTATSVSSPFPAFTGPAMLPSQPAAPPMDETELAQAEGAVRLLGQAVHSARGDVRGDGTVQHHLDVCVQLAPGLQRSADLDNPFANEELIPRAMQCQEDLQQAVAMYNDALLAVSGVAPVQQQAQPAQHTQQPEPHVQAQPGIQVRNVVPASAA
;
A
#
# COMPACT_ATOMS: atom_id res chain seq x y z
N MET A 1 48.57 -21.70 51.83
CA MET A 1 47.25 -21.77 51.16
C MET A 1 46.07 -21.46 52.07
N TRP A 2 46.01 -21.92 53.33
CA TRP A 2 44.88 -21.57 54.22
C TRP A 2 44.83 -20.09 54.64
N GLY A 3 45.98 -19.44 54.86
CA GLY A 3 46.03 -18.01 55.26
C GLY A 3 45.46 -17.01 54.22
N LEU A 4 45.61 -17.27 52.92
CA LEU A 4 45.04 -16.37 51.89
C LEU A 4 43.51 -16.41 51.84
N ARG A 5 42.88 -17.56 52.17
CA ARG A 5 41.40 -17.65 52.19
C ARG A 5 40.79 -16.83 53.32
N LEU A 6 41.43 -16.78 54.48
CA LEU A 6 40.99 -15.94 55.60
C LEU A 6 41.15 -14.44 55.32
N ALA A 7 42.22 -14.03 54.61
CA ALA A 7 42.38 -12.64 54.18
C ALA A 7 41.30 -12.19 53.19
N CYS A 8 40.93 -13.03 52.22
CA CYS A 8 39.83 -12.73 51.29
C CYS A 8 38.46 -12.68 51.98
N ILE A 9 38.19 -13.55 52.96
CA ILE A 9 36.94 -13.52 53.72
C ILE A 9 36.86 -12.29 54.62
N ALA A 10 37.97 -11.85 55.22
CA ALA A 10 38.01 -10.60 55.99
C ALA A 10 37.80 -9.35 55.12
N LEU A 11 38.37 -9.31 53.90
CA LEU A 11 38.14 -8.23 52.94
C LEU A 11 36.71 -8.17 52.41
N LEU A 12 36.05 -9.33 52.23
CA LEU A 12 34.62 -9.41 51.90
C LEU A 12 33.74 -8.97 53.08
N ALA A 13 34.10 -9.30 54.32
CA ALA A 13 33.32 -8.90 55.50
C ALA A 13 33.38 -7.38 55.81
N VAL A 14 34.51 -6.72 55.52
CA VAL A 14 34.67 -5.27 55.76
C VAL A 14 34.04 -4.41 54.65
N HIS A 15 33.71 -4.98 53.48
CA HIS A 15 32.91 -4.31 52.45
C HIS A 15 31.38 -4.46 52.64
N CYS A 16 30.92 -5.15 53.69
CA CYS A 16 29.48 -5.37 53.95
C CYS A 16 28.88 -4.51 55.08
N ILE A 17 29.59 -3.50 55.60
CA ILE A 17 29.09 -2.63 56.68
C ILE A 17 29.34 -1.14 56.35
N CYS A 18 28.61 -0.65 55.33
CA CYS A 18 28.09 0.73 55.20
C CYS A 18 27.49 0.90 53.79
N ALA A 19 26.37 0.21 53.55
CA ALA A 19 25.55 0.38 52.36
C ALA A 19 24.07 0.15 52.72
N ILE A 20 23.55 0.93 53.67
CA ILE A 20 22.11 1.19 53.74
C ILE A 20 21.83 2.21 52.63
N VAL A 21 21.93 1.77 51.38
CA VAL A 21 21.42 2.52 50.24
C VAL A 21 19.94 2.18 50.19
N SER A 22 19.09 3.12 50.58
CA SER A 22 17.66 2.88 50.52
C SER A 22 17.23 2.88 49.06
N THR A 23 16.63 1.76 48.63
CA THR A 23 16.23 1.54 47.25
C THR A 23 14.72 1.68 47.14
N ALA A 24 14.24 2.55 46.24
CA ALA A 24 12.84 2.65 45.89
C ALA A 24 12.23 1.25 45.61
N TRP A 25 11.10 0.96 46.24
CA TRP A 25 10.49 -0.37 46.21
C TRP A 25 9.60 -0.48 44.99
N VAL A 26 10.08 -1.18 43.95
CA VAL A 26 9.31 -1.45 42.73
C VAL A 26 8.72 -2.85 42.81
N VAL A 27 7.39 -2.95 42.73
CA VAL A 27 6.66 -4.22 42.73
C VAL A 27 6.05 -4.45 41.36
N SER A 28 6.60 -5.40 40.60
CA SER A 28 6.00 -5.87 39.36
C SER A 28 4.66 -6.56 39.62
N LEU A 29 3.65 -6.21 38.82
CA LEU A 29 2.28 -6.73 38.91
C LEU A 29 2.00 -7.61 37.69
N ASP A 30 2.76 -8.70 37.55
CA ASP A 30 2.76 -9.53 36.34
C ASP A 30 1.56 -10.50 36.25
N ARG A 31 0.83 -10.71 37.35
CA ARG A 31 -0.21 -11.76 37.48
C ARG A 31 -1.57 -11.17 37.80
N TRP A 32 -2.56 -11.49 36.97
CA TRP A 32 -3.93 -10.99 37.08
C TRP A 32 -4.95 -12.12 36.94
N THR A 33 -6.14 -11.93 37.48
CA THR A 33 -7.36 -12.58 37.01
C THR A 33 -7.93 -11.77 35.85
N PHE A 34 -8.42 -12.44 34.81
CA PHE A 34 -9.05 -11.84 33.64
C PHE A 34 -10.44 -12.43 33.45
N ARG A 35 -11.47 -11.60 33.25
CA ARG A 35 -12.86 -12.04 33.11
C ARG A 35 -13.69 -11.11 32.23
N SER A 36 -14.77 -11.63 31.67
CA SER A 36 -15.82 -10.79 31.10
C SER A 36 -16.58 -10.04 32.21
N ALA A 37 -17.19 -8.89 31.88
CA ALA A 37 -17.96 -8.11 32.84
C ALA A 37 -19.17 -8.87 33.39
N ASN A 38 -19.83 -9.68 32.55
CA ASN A 38 -20.93 -10.59 32.94
C ASN A 38 -20.47 -11.84 33.71
N GLY A 39 -19.16 -12.09 33.85
CA GLY A 39 -18.59 -13.22 34.59
C GLY A 39 -18.74 -14.60 33.93
N SER A 40 -19.30 -14.68 32.72
CA SER A 40 -19.43 -15.95 31.96
C SER A 40 -18.07 -16.56 31.57
N ILE A 41 -17.05 -15.73 31.43
CA ILE A 41 -15.66 -16.13 31.17
C ILE A 41 -14.79 -15.63 32.33
N ARG A 42 -13.97 -16.52 32.87
CA ARG A 42 -13.00 -16.21 33.93
C ARG A 42 -11.73 -17.06 33.77
N VAL A 43 -10.58 -16.40 33.78
CA VAL A 43 -9.25 -16.99 33.75
C VAL A 43 -8.49 -16.46 34.96
N ASP A 44 -8.37 -17.27 36.02
CA ASP A 44 -7.84 -16.81 37.33
C ASP A 44 -6.37 -16.37 37.31
N LYS A 45 -5.61 -16.79 36.29
CA LYS A 45 -4.17 -16.55 36.18
C LYS A 45 -3.77 -16.26 34.73
N VAL A 46 -3.79 -14.99 34.36
CA VAL A 46 -3.11 -14.49 33.15
C VAL A 46 -1.82 -13.78 33.54
N SER A 47 -0.85 -13.80 32.61
CA SER A 47 0.36 -12.98 32.70
C SER A 47 0.18 -11.70 31.90
N VAL A 48 0.65 -10.58 32.44
CA VAL A 48 0.78 -9.29 31.78
C VAL A 48 2.28 -9.07 31.46
N PRO A 49 2.67 -8.52 30.29
CA PRO A 49 1.84 -7.96 29.22
C PRO A 49 0.97 -8.98 28.47
N GLY A 50 -0.26 -8.58 28.10
CA GLY A 50 -1.18 -9.40 27.32
C GLY A 50 -2.49 -8.71 26.95
N THR A 51 -3.22 -9.29 25.99
CA THR A 51 -4.50 -8.76 25.48
C THR A 51 -5.58 -9.85 25.47
N SER A 52 -6.84 -9.44 25.39
CA SER A 52 -8.02 -10.32 25.51
C SER A 52 -7.94 -11.59 24.66
N HIS A 53 -7.67 -11.47 23.36
CA HIS A 53 -7.52 -12.60 22.45
C HIS A 53 -6.38 -13.54 22.86
N VAL A 54 -5.22 -12.99 23.25
CA VAL A 54 -4.04 -13.77 23.66
C VAL A 54 -4.31 -14.52 24.96
N HIS A 55 -5.03 -13.94 25.91
CA HIS A 55 -5.42 -14.61 27.15
C HIS A 55 -6.42 -15.74 26.92
N LEU A 56 -7.44 -15.51 26.09
CA LEU A 56 -8.45 -16.53 25.77
C LEU A 56 -7.84 -17.69 24.97
N MET A 57 -6.91 -17.40 24.05
CA MET A 57 -6.13 -18.42 23.33
C MET A 57 -5.23 -19.21 24.29
N ALA A 58 -4.51 -18.55 25.21
CA ALA A 58 -3.69 -19.21 26.22
C ALA A 58 -4.51 -20.06 27.22
N ALA A 59 -5.78 -19.69 27.45
CA ALA A 59 -6.73 -20.47 28.25
C ALA A 59 -7.41 -21.63 27.48
N GLY A 60 -7.15 -21.77 26.17
CA GLY A 60 -7.80 -22.78 25.32
C GLY A 60 -9.28 -22.50 25.02
N ILE A 61 -9.74 -21.27 25.25
CA ILE A 61 -11.11 -20.82 24.93
C ILE A 61 -11.22 -20.47 23.44
N LEU A 62 -10.14 -19.92 22.86
CA LEU A 62 -9.98 -19.71 21.42
C LEU A 62 -8.93 -20.67 20.87
N GLY A 63 -9.08 -21.07 19.60
CA GLY A 63 -7.96 -21.52 18.78
C GLY A 63 -7.09 -20.35 18.33
N ASP A 64 -6.15 -20.59 17.41
CA ASP A 64 -5.40 -19.48 16.79
C ASP A 64 -6.39 -18.56 16.04
N PRO A 65 -6.45 -17.26 16.37
CA PRO A 65 -7.32 -16.32 15.65
C PRO A 65 -7.04 -16.29 14.15
N TYR A 66 -5.80 -16.52 13.73
CA TYR A 66 -5.42 -16.46 12.31
C TYR A 66 -5.84 -17.69 11.51
N TYR A 67 -6.34 -18.77 12.14
CA TYR A 67 -6.70 -20.00 11.44
C TYR A 67 -8.01 -19.86 10.65
N ARG A 68 -7.99 -20.20 9.36
CA ARG A 68 -9.13 -20.19 8.42
C ARG A 68 -9.95 -18.91 8.48
N PHE A 69 -11.14 -18.98 9.09
CA PHE A 69 -12.17 -17.93 9.16
C PHE A 69 -12.37 -17.40 10.59
N ASN A 70 -11.44 -17.69 11.51
CA ASN A 70 -11.62 -17.47 12.95
C ASN A 70 -11.76 -15.98 13.36
N GLU A 71 -11.31 -15.00 12.56
CA GLU A 71 -11.64 -13.59 12.81
C GLU A 71 -13.16 -13.38 12.83
N ARG A 72 -13.92 -13.99 11.90
CA ARG A 72 -15.39 -13.91 11.89
C ARG A 72 -16.01 -14.57 13.13
N GLU A 73 -15.48 -15.70 13.55
CA GLU A 73 -15.99 -16.44 14.71
C GLU A 73 -15.66 -15.74 16.04
N TYR A 74 -14.59 -14.93 16.09
CA TYR A 74 -14.09 -14.32 17.32
C TYR A 74 -14.39 -12.81 17.46
N GLN A 75 -15.17 -12.22 16.55
CA GLN A 75 -15.60 -10.81 16.62
C GLN A 75 -16.22 -10.40 17.96
N TRP A 76 -16.87 -11.34 18.66
CA TRP A 76 -17.48 -11.11 19.97
C TRP A 76 -16.46 -10.65 21.03
N VAL A 77 -15.19 -11.04 20.92
CA VAL A 77 -14.12 -10.67 21.86
C VAL A 77 -13.88 -9.16 21.88
N ALA A 78 -13.99 -8.51 20.72
CA ALA A 78 -13.89 -7.05 20.57
C ALA A 78 -15.14 -6.30 21.04
N ARG A 79 -16.26 -7.00 21.24
CA ARG A 79 -17.56 -6.45 21.67
C ARG A 79 -17.83 -6.63 23.18
N GLU A 80 -17.01 -7.41 23.86
CA GLU A 80 -17.11 -7.68 25.31
C GLU A 80 -16.34 -6.66 26.15
N THR A 81 -16.83 -6.39 27.36
CA THR A 81 -16.14 -5.59 28.38
C THR A 81 -15.25 -6.50 29.22
N TRP A 82 -13.95 -6.24 29.23
CA TRP A 82 -12.96 -7.08 29.89
C TRP A 82 -12.48 -6.47 31.21
N VAL A 83 -12.47 -7.27 32.27
CA VAL A 83 -12.03 -6.85 33.60
C VAL A 83 -10.79 -7.64 34.00
N TYR A 84 -9.74 -6.91 34.37
CA TYR A 84 -8.51 -7.41 34.94
C TYR A 84 -8.48 -7.08 36.44
N GLU A 85 -8.19 -8.06 37.28
CA GLU A 85 -8.11 -7.92 38.74
C GLU A 85 -6.78 -8.46 39.27
N THR A 86 -6.06 -7.68 40.06
CA THR A 86 -4.90 -8.15 40.83
C THR A 86 -4.91 -7.59 42.24
N GLN A 87 -3.98 -8.05 43.07
CA GLN A 87 -3.85 -7.64 44.46
C GLN A 87 -2.39 -7.60 44.90
N VAL A 88 -2.03 -6.50 45.57
CA VAL A 88 -0.68 -6.24 46.10
C VAL A 88 -0.76 -6.10 47.61
N THR A 89 0.19 -6.71 48.33
CA THR A 89 0.24 -6.61 49.80
C THR A 89 1.35 -5.64 50.21
N LEU A 90 0.98 -4.53 50.85
CA LEU A 90 1.90 -3.51 51.32
C LEU A 90 2.29 -3.80 52.79
N PRO A 91 3.59 -3.75 53.16
CA PRO A 91 4.02 -3.86 54.55
C PRO A 91 3.61 -2.62 55.37
N SER A 92 3.70 -2.71 56.70
CA SER A 92 3.18 -1.68 57.62
C SER A 92 3.93 -0.35 57.61
N ASP A 93 5.15 -0.34 57.09
CA ASP A 93 6.03 0.82 56.87
C ASP A 93 5.83 1.49 55.50
N ALA A 94 5.11 0.85 54.56
CA ALA A 94 4.91 1.35 53.20
C ALA A 94 4.18 2.70 53.09
N VAL A 95 3.24 2.96 54.00
CA VAL A 95 2.21 4.02 53.87
C VAL A 95 2.77 5.45 54.00
N GLN A 96 4.06 5.62 54.29
CA GLN A 96 4.72 6.93 54.30
C GLN A 96 5.46 7.27 52.98
N THR A 97 5.37 6.43 51.94
CA THR A 97 6.08 6.62 50.66
C THR A 97 5.18 7.09 49.52
N ARG A 98 5.73 7.75 48.49
CA ARG A 98 4.99 8.17 47.29
C ARG A 98 4.73 6.92 46.44
N ALA A 99 3.47 6.51 46.32
CA ALA A 99 3.09 5.29 45.62
C ALA A 99 2.46 5.59 44.24
N THR A 100 3.22 5.35 43.17
CA THR A 100 2.78 5.56 41.79
C THR A 100 2.53 4.22 41.11
N LEU A 101 1.29 3.96 40.70
CA LEU A 101 0.94 2.82 39.86
C LEU A 101 1.24 3.15 38.40
N VAL A 102 2.10 2.36 37.76
CA VAL A 102 2.59 2.62 36.40
C VAL A 102 2.12 1.53 35.46
N PHE A 103 1.48 1.94 34.36
CA PHE A 103 1.19 1.10 33.21
C PHE A 103 2.02 1.60 32.02
N GLU A 104 2.84 0.72 31.43
CA GLU A 104 3.62 1.06 30.24
C GLU A 104 2.73 1.26 29.01
N THR A 105 1.73 0.39 28.83
CA THR A 105 0.72 0.50 27.76
C THR A 105 -0.63 -0.09 28.22
N LEU A 106 -1.70 0.69 28.10
CA LEU A 106 -3.09 0.22 28.18
C LEU A 106 -3.69 0.30 26.78
N ASP A 107 -3.90 -0.84 26.13
CA ASP A 107 -4.37 -0.90 24.75
C ASP A 107 -5.91 -0.91 24.69
N GLY A 108 -6.49 0.17 24.15
CA GLY A 108 -7.92 0.44 24.17
C GLY A 108 -8.34 1.51 25.18
N VAL A 109 -9.60 1.46 25.63
CA VAL A 109 -10.20 2.47 26.51
C VAL A 109 -10.50 1.83 27.86
N ALA A 110 -9.87 2.32 28.93
CA ALA A 110 -9.89 1.66 30.23
C ALA A 110 -10.25 2.59 31.40
N GLU A 111 -10.86 2.00 32.43
CA GLU A 111 -11.01 2.56 33.77
C GLU A 111 -10.06 1.84 34.72
N VAL A 112 -9.32 2.57 35.54
CA VAL A 112 -8.45 1.99 36.59
C VAL A 112 -9.02 2.35 37.96
N ALA A 113 -9.20 1.34 38.81
CA ALA A 113 -9.67 1.50 40.19
C ALA A 113 -8.74 0.79 41.18
N VAL A 114 -8.53 1.42 42.34
CA VAL A 114 -7.77 0.88 43.48
C VAL A 114 -8.67 0.88 44.71
N ASN A 115 -8.78 -0.26 45.39
CA ASN A 115 -9.63 -0.46 46.57
C ASN A 115 -11.10 0.00 46.35
N GLY A 116 -11.62 -0.16 45.13
CA GLY A 116 -12.97 0.25 44.73
C GLY A 116 -13.15 1.74 44.42
N LYS A 117 -12.10 2.57 44.57
CA LYS A 117 -12.09 3.98 44.13
C LYS A 117 -11.47 4.08 42.74
N GLN A 118 -12.18 4.66 41.78
CA GLN A 118 -11.65 5.00 40.47
C GLN A 118 -10.50 6.02 40.61
N VAL A 119 -9.35 5.75 40.00
CA VAL A 119 -8.14 6.60 40.03
C VAL A 119 -7.74 7.15 38.67
N ALA A 120 -8.13 6.49 37.57
CA ALA A 120 -7.89 7.00 36.21
C ALA A 120 -8.95 6.52 35.20
N THR A 121 -9.05 7.26 34.10
CA THR A 121 -9.69 6.82 32.85
C THR A 121 -8.72 7.09 31.70
N THR A 122 -8.58 6.13 30.78
CA THR A 122 -7.63 6.20 29.66
C THR A 122 -8.33 5.93 28.34
N ALA A 123 -7.88 6.61 27.28
CA ALA A 123 -8.43 6.48 25.93
C ALA A 123 -7.32 6.65 24.85
N ASN A 124 -6.08 6.33 25.21
CA ASN A 124 -4.93 6.42 24.33
C ASN A 124 -3.98 5.24 24.52
N SER A 125 -3.85 4.43 23.47
CA SER A 125 -3.05 3.21 23.44
C SER A 125 -1.56 3.46 23.21
N PHE A 126 -1.17 4.74 23.05
CA PHE A 126 0.18 5.20 22.75
C PHE A 126 0.82 5.98 23.91
N LEU A 127 0.20 5.98 25.10
CA LEU A 127 0.73 6.60 26.32
C LEU A 127 1.11 5.55 27.37
N SER A 128 2.17 5.85 28.13
CA SER A 128 2.36 5.27 29.45
C SER A 128 1.62 6.10 30.49
N TYR A 129 0.96 5.43 31.43
CA TYR A 129 0.16 6.04 32.48
C TYR A 129 0.84 5.87 33.83
N ARG A 130 1.21 7.00 34.46
CA ARG A 130 1.76 7.06 35.82
C ARG A 130 0.70 7.70 36.74
N ILE A 131 0.09 6.89 37.60
CA ILE A 131 -1.07 7.27 38.41
C ILE A 131 -0.64 7.36 39.88
N ASP A 132 -0.81 8.52 40.51
CA ASP A 132 -0.59 8.64 41.96
C ASP A 132 -1.71 7.88 42.70
N THR A 133 -1.31 6.98 43.60
CA THR A 133 -2.20 6.10 44.37
C THR A 133 -1.97 6.20 45.87
N GLY A 134 -1.12 7.13 46.34
CA GLY A 134 -0.73 7.27 47.75
C GLY A 134 -1.92 7.48 48.70
N GLU A 135 -2.94 8.24 48.29
CA GLU A 135 -4.14 8.48 49.11
C GLU A 135 -5.15 7.32 49.13
N VAL A 136 -4.96 6.29 48.30
CA VAL A 136 -5.95 5.22 48.06
C VAL A 136 -5.44 3.85 48.52
N LEU A 137 -4.13 3.68 48.55
CA LEU A 137 -3.48 2.49 49.09
C LEU A 137 -3.51 2.47 50.63
N VAL A 138 -3.58 1.26 51.19
CA VAL A 138 -3.62 0.99 52.63
C VAL A 138 -2.58 -0.05 53.03
N THR A 139 -2.21 -0.11 54.31
CA THR A 139 -1.41 -1.23 54.84
C THR A 139 -2.13 -2.56 54.60
N GLY A 140 -1.40 -3.58 54.15
CA GLY A 140 -1.95 -4.90 53.87
C GLY A 140 -2.42 -5.05 52.42
N VAL A 141 -3.50 -5.80 52.21
CA VAL A 141 -3.97 -6.18 50.86
C VAL A 141 -4.68 -5.00 50.20
N ASN A 142 -4.25 -4.68 48.98
CA ASN A 142 -4.86 -3.69 48.10
C ASN A 142 -5.32 -4.37 46.83
N HIS A 143 -6.53 -4.04 46.36
CA HIS A 143 -7.10 -4.57 45.13
C HIS A 143 -6.98 -3.54 44.01
N ILE A 144 -6.48 -3.98 42.86
CA ILE A 144 -6.34 -3.14 41.65
C ILE A 144 -7.20 -3.78 40.56
N GLN A 145 -8.07 -2.98 39.94
CA GLN A 145 -8.92 -3.40 38.84
C GLN A 145 -8.70 -2.50 37.62
N VAL A 146 -8.66 -3.11 36.43
CA VAL A 146 -8.68 -2.39 35.14
C VAL A 146 -9.83 -2.92 34.31
N THR A 147 -10.78 -2.04 33.94
CA THR A 147 -11.96 -2.37 33.13
C THR A 147 -11.80 -1.78 31.73
N PHE A 148 -11.69 -2.61 30.70
CA PHE A 148 -11.68 -2.18 29.30
C PHE A 148 -13.07 -2.25 28.69
N GLN A 149 -13.58 -1.13 28.17
CA GLN A 149 -14.83 -1.08 27.41
C GLN A 149 -14.61 -1.39 25.91
N PRO A 150 -15.64 -1.83 25.17
CA PRO A 150 -15.52 -2.13 23.75
C PRO A 150 -15.10 -0.89 22.95
N VAL A 151 -13.96 -0.96 22.26
CA VAL A 151 -13.35 0.20 21.59
C VAL A 151 -14.20 0.72 20.44
N THR A 152 -14.83 -0.18 19.67
CA THR A 152 -15.77 0.18 18.59
C THR A 152 -17.01 0.91 19.12
N GLN A 153 -17.52 0.49 20.28
CA GLN A 153 -18.65 1.16 20.94
C GLN A 153 -18.25 2.56 21.43
N TYR A 154 -17.07 2.71 22.05
CA TYR A 154 -16.56 4.02 22.46
C TYR A 154 -16.37 4.96 21.26
N ALA A 155 -15.72 4.50 20.19
CA ALA A 155 -15.48 5.30 18.99
C ALA A 155 -16.79 5.79 18.35
N ARG A 156 -17.79 4.91 18.26
CA ARG A 156 -19.15 5.27 17.83
C ARG A 156 -19.81 6.30 18.76
N GLN A 157 -19.76 6.12 20.08
CA GLN A 157 -20.33 7.07 21.03
C GLN A 157 -19.67 8.46 20.99
N GLN A 158 -18.39 8.57 20.63
CA GLN A 158 -17.76 9.87 20.44
C GLN A 158 -18.15 10.48 19.08
N ALA A 159 -18.23 9.68 18.02
CA ALA A 159 -18.72 10.13 16.72
C ALA A 159 -20.16 10.65 16.79
N ASP A 160 -21.06 9.94 17.47
CA ASP A 160 -22.48 10.31 17.65
C ASP A 160 -22.67 11.61 18.46
N LYS A 161 -21.66 12.03 19.24
CA LYS A 161 -21.64 13.32 19.98
C LYS A 161 -21.00 14.45 19.18
N TYR A 162 -20.31 14.16 18.08
CA TYR A 162 -19.57 15.15 17.31
C TYR A 162 -20.51 15.93 16.38
N PRO A 163 -20.35 17.26 16.22
CA PRO A 163 -21.32 18.09 15.51
C PRO A 163 -21.40 17.86 13.99
N TYR A 164 -20.52 17.04 13.40
CA TYR A 164 -20.53 16.65 12.00
C TYR A 164 -19.85 15.29 11.79
N PHE A 165 -20.05 14.69 10.62
CA PHE A 165 -19.41 13.44 10.23
C PHE A 165 -17.91 13.68 9.95
N VAL A 166 -17.04 12.94 10.66
CA VAL A 166 -15.60 12.91 10.41
C VAL A 166 -15.27 11.64 9.60
N PRO A 167 -14.89 11.77 8.31
CA PRO A 167 -14.63 10.61 7.45
C PRO A 167 -13.29 9.92 7.75
N ALA A 168 -13.25 8.62 7.50
CA ALA A 168 -12.06 7.79 7.42
C ALA A 168 -12.26 6.81 6.26
N THR A 169 -11.19 6.20 5.73
CA THR A 169 -11.31 5.11 4.77
C THR A 169 -12.09 3.92 5.34
N GLU A 170 -12.98 3.37 4.51
CA GLU A 170 -13.66 2.09 4.76
C GLU A 170 -12.94 0.98 3.99
N ASN A 171 -12.79 -0.19 4.61
CA ASN A 171 -11.95 -1.27 4.11
C ASN A 171 -12.79 -2.46 3.61
N PHE A 172 -12.42 -3.02 2.47
CA PHE A 172 -13.12 -4.17 1.89
C PHE A 172 -13.01 -5.41 2.80
N ASN A 173 -14.05 -6.26 2.78
CA ASN A 173 -14.18 -7.47 3.60
C ASN A 173 -13.98 -7.27 5.12
N THR A 174 -14.19 -6.06 5.66
CA THR A 174 -13.90 -5.73 7.06
C THR A 174 -15.18 -5.51 7.87
N TRP A 175 -15.35 -6.28 8.96
CA TRP A 175 -16.62 -6.35 9.71
C TRP A 175 -16.89 -5.18 10.66
N THR A 176 -15.87 -4.37 10.95
CA THR A 176 -15.92 -3.23 11.89
C THR A 176 -16.47 -1.96 11.24
N GLU A 177 -16.70 -1.96 9.92
CA GLU A 177 -17.10 -0.76 9.19
C GLU A 177 -18.55 -0.34 9.48
N PRO A 178 -18.84 0.98 9.53
CA PRO A 178 -17.90 2.10 9.48
C PRO A 178 -17.10 2.23 10.80
N THR A 179 -15.76 2.13 10.74
CA THR A 179 -14.90 1.92 11.94
C THR A 179 -15.01 2.98 13.03
N ARG A 180 -15.26 4.25 12.64
CA ARG A 180 -15.12 5.45 13.49
C ARG A 180 -13.74 5.62 14.14
N ARG A 181 -12.71 4.94 13.64
CA ARG A 181 -11.37 4.83 14.25
C ARG A 181 -10.72 6.18 14.58
N SER A 182 -11.03 7.25 13.85
CA SER A 182 -10.53 8.61 14.10
C SER A 182 -10.88 9.18 15.48
N PHE A 183 -11.90 8.65 16.16
CA PHE A 183 -12.35 9.12 17.48
C PHE A 183 -11.65 8.48 18.68
N VAL A 184 -10.70 7.57 18.46
CA VAL A 184 -9.93 6.93 19.53
C VAL A 184 -8.46 6.83 19.15
N ARG A 185 -7.57 7.06 20.12
CA ARG A 185 -6.12 6.95 19.89
C ARG A 185 -5.69 5.49 20.10
N LYS A 186 -5.76 4.72 19.02
CA LYS A 186 -5.34 3.32 18.88
C LYS A 186 -4.82 3.12 17.44
N ALA A 187 -4.05 2.06 17.21
CA ALA A 187 -3.60 1.68 15.87
C ALA A 187 -4.79 1.56 14.91
N GLY A 188 -4.72 2.25 13.77
CA GLY A 188 -5.80 2.26 12.78
C GLY A 188 -6.01 0.87 12.18
N SER A 189 -4.93 0.14 11.92
CA SER A 189 -4.94 -1.23 11.38
C SER A 189 -5.57 -2.27 12.32
N ASP A 190 -5.73 -1.99 13.62
CA ASP A 190 -6.41 -2.93 14.54
C ASP A 190 -7.90 -3.07 14.22
N PHE A 191 -8.47 -2.09 13.50
CA PHE A 191 -9.84 -2.11 12.99
C PHE A 191 -9.96 -2.84 11.64
N GLY A 192 -8.88 -3.42 11.11
CA GLY A 192 -8.82 -3.94 9.74
C GLY A 192 -8.19 -2.94 8.78
N TRP A 193 -7.65 -3.46 7.68
CA TRP A 193 -7.04 -2.66 6.60
C TRP A 193 -7.02 -3.48 5.30
N ASP A 194 -6.72 -2.88 4.14
CA ASP A 194 -6.66 -3.56 2.82
C ASP A 194 -5.60 -4.67 2.66
N TRP A 195 -4.83 -4.97 3.73
CA TRP A 195 -3.95 -6.14 3.88
C TRP A 195 -4.12 -6.88 5.22
N GLY A 196 -5.01 -6.43 6.12
CA GLY A 196 -4.98 -6.80 7.54
C GLY A 196 -6.35 -7.11 8.18
N PRO A 197 -6.43 -8.05 9.14
CA PRO A 197 -7.67 -8.46 9.78
C PRO A 197 -8.06 -7.53 10.94
N ALA A 198 -9.36 -7.49 11.25
CA ALA A 198 -9.95 -6.64 12.26
C ALA A 198 -10.21 -7.38 13.58
N TYR A 199 -9.25 -7.34 14.51
CA TYR A 199 -9.43 -7.95 15.85
C TYR A 199 -9.78 -6.94 16.95
N VAL A 200 -9.48 -5.64 16.77
CA VAL A 200 -9.72 -4.55 17.73
C VAL A 200 -9.41 -4.96 19.18
N THR A 201 -8.28 -5.65 19.38
CA THR A 201 -7.96 -6.25 20.69
C THR A 201 -7.78 -5.17 21.76
N SER A 202 -8.05 -5.53 23.02
CA SER A 202 -7.83 -4.65 24.17
C SER A 202 -7.13 -5.40 25.30
N GLY A 203 -6.47 -4.65 26.20
CA GLY A 203 -5.83 -5.22 27.38
C GLY A 203 -4.58 -4.47 27.83
N ILE A 204 -3.88 -5.06 28.80
CA ILE A 204 -2.69 -4.47 29.40
C ILE A 204 -1.46 -4.90 28.58
N ALA A 205 -1.20 -4.17 27.48
CA ALA A 205 -0.23 -4.54 26.45
C ALA A 205 1.23 -4.20 26.78
N GLY A 206 1.49 -3.50 27.89
CA GLY A 206 2.83 -3.22 28.42
C GLY A 206 3.00 -3.72 29.86
N SER A 207 4.19 -3.52 30.44
CA SER A 207 4.46 -3.85 31.85
C SER A 207 3.61 -3.03 32.82
N VAL A 208 3.40 -3.58 34.04
CA VAL A 208 2.73 -2.88 35.14
C VAL A 208 3.49 -3.09 36.42
N HIS A 209 3.72 -2.01 37.16
CA HIS A 209 4.39 -2.06 38.45
C HIS A 209 3.94 -0.91 39.36
N LEU A 210 4.04 -1.15 40.66
CA LEU A 210 3.89 -0.11 41.68
C LEU A 210 5.29 0.43 42.02
N GLU A 211 5.55 1.70 41.74
CA GLU A 211 6.74 2.42 42.23
C GLU A 211 6.39 3.05 43.57
N MET A 212 6.85 2.46 44.68
CA MET A 212 6.93 3.15 45.96
C MET A 212 8.27 3.87 46.04
N GLU A 213 8.23 5.16 45.74
CA GLU A 213 9.38 6.04 45.71
C GLU A 213 9.62 6.62 47.12
N GLU A 214 10.86 6.49 47.60
CA GLU A 214 11.40 7.51 48.49
C GLU A 214 11.58 8.82 47.71
N GLN A 215 11.64 9.93 48.43
CA GLN A 215 11.91 11.24 47.86
C GLN A 215 13.39 11.30 47.45
N VAL A 216 13.71 10.86 46.22
CA VAL A 216 15.06 10.79 45.64
C VAL A 216 15.05 11.14 44.16
N VAL A 217 16.15 11.68 43.64
CA VAL A 217 16.25 12.08 42.23
C VAL A 217 16.34 10.87 41.31
N LYS A 218 15.48 10.83 40.28
CA LYS A 218 15.50 9.80 39.22
C LYS A 218 15.75 10.43 37.86
N LEU A 219 16.75 9.95 37.13
CA LEU A 219 16.93 10.27 35.70
C LEU A 219 15.83 9.56 34.88
N ARG A 220 15.16 10.28 33.98
CA ARG A 220 14.00 9.80 33.21
C ARG A 220 14.32 9.66 31.71
N ASN A 221 14.74 10.74 31.03
CA ASN A 221 15.09 10.72 29.60
C ASN A 221 16.50 11.25 29.35
N LEU A 222 17.15 10.80 28.26
CA LEU A 222 18.46 11.28 27.80
C LEU A 222 18.38 11.64 26.32
N GLN A 223 18.80 12.85 25.96
CA GLN A 223 18.92 13.34 24.59
C GLN A 223 20.37 13.74 24.32
N VAL A 224 20.89 13.37 23.15
CA VAL A 224 22.18 13.84 22.64
C VAL A 224 21.91 14.88 21.56
N VAL A 225 22.29 16.13 21.84
CA VAL A 225 22.25 17.25 20.88
C VAL A 225 23.65 17.46 20.34
N GLN A 226 23.77 17.66 19.03
CA GLN A 226 25.05 17.75 18.33
C GLN A 226 25.09 18.98 17.42
N VAL A 227 26.19 19.72 17.48
CA VAL A 227 26.44 20.92 16.69
C VAL A 227 27.81 20.80 16.03
N PHE A 228 27.88 21.02 14.72
CA PHE A 228 29.13 21.00 13.95
C PHE A 228 29.59 22.44 13.71
N PRO A 229 30.48 23.02 14.55
CA PRO A 229 30.80 24.44 14.54
C PRO A 229 31.56 24.90 13.29
N GLY A 230 32.21 23.99 12.57
CA GLY A 230 32.87 24.28 11.29
C GLY A 230 31.91 24.54 10.12
N GLY A 231 30.60 24.31 10.30
CA GLY A 231 29.57 24.59 9.31
C GLY A 231 29.30 23.44 8.34
N LYS A 232 28.68 23.76 7.19
CA LYS A 232 28.05 22.77 6.28
C LYS A 232 28.99 21.81 5.52
N GLU A 233 30.28 21.82 5.80
CA GLU A 233 31.27 20.93 5.14
C GLU A 233 32.38 20.43 6.08
N ASP A 234 32.48 20.94 7.31
CA ASP A 234 33.51 20.56 8.28
C ASP A 234 32.92 19.76 9.44
N LEU A 235 33.16 18.45 9.38
CA LEU A 235 32.77 17.47 10.39
C LEU A 235 33.95 17.06 11.29
N SER A 236 35.09 17.79 11.24
CA SER A 236 36.28 17.48 12.03
C SER A 236 36.13 17.79 13.52
N VAL A 237 35.13 18.59 13.91
CA VAL A 237 34.80 18.91 15.29
C VAL A 237 33.29 18.83 15.48
N VAL A 238 32.86 18.31 16.62
CA VAL A 238 31.46 18.33 17.06
C VAL A 238 31.37 18.73 18.53
N ASP A 239 30.53 19.72 18.81
CA ASP A 239 30.09 20.08 20.16
C ASP A 239 28.86 19.25 20.49
N VAL A 240 28.93 18.51 21.60
CA VAL A 240 27.88 17.59 22.05
C VAL A 240 27.36 18.05 23.40
N THR A 241 26.04 18.24 23.49
CA THR A 241 25.31 18.49 24.73
C THR A 241 24.42 17.29 25.03
N VAL A 242 24.63 16.66 26.18
CA VAL A 242 23.76 15.59 26.69
C VAL A 242 22.79 16.22 27.68
N SER A 243 21.53 16.33 27.27
CA SER A 243 20.44 16.83 28.10
C SER A 243 19.72 15.64 28.73
N VAL A 244 19.61 15.63 30.06
CA VAL A 244 18.96 14.56 30.82
C VAL A 244 17.79 15.14 31.60
N THR A 245 16.59 14.63 31.39
CA THR A 245 15.44 15.00 32.22
C THR A 245 15.40 14.14 33.49
N LEU A 246 14.95 14.75 34.59
CA LEU A 246 14.90 14.14 35.90
C LEU A 246 13.61 14.49 36.64
N ASP A 247 13.25 13.61 37.56
CA ASP A 247 12.25 13.80 38.60
C ASP A 247 13.01 14.08 39.91
N GLY A 248 12.76 15.24 40.53
CA GLY A 248 13.43 15.69 41.75
C GLY A 248 12.86 15.12 43.05
N GLY A 249 11.88 14.21 43.00
CA GLY A 249 11.38 13.49 44.18
C GLY A 249 10.52 14.30 45.15
N LYS A 250 10.12 15.54 44.78
CA LYS A 250 9.37 16.48 45.64
C LYS A 250 10.12 16.85 46.94
N THR A 251 11.45 16.88 46.90
CA THR A 251 12.29 17.41 47.98
C THR A 251 13.52 18.14 47.44
N LYS A 252 14.05 19.05 48.26
CA LYS A 252 15.37 19.62 48.01
C LYS A 252 16.48 18.58 48.24
N HIS A 253 17.32 18.37 47.24
CA HIS A 253 18.55 17.57 47.33
C HIS A 253 19.77 18.46 47.14
N GLU A 254 20.60 18.56 48.18
CA GLU A 254 21.89 19.26 48.12
C GLU A 254 23.01 18.34 47.60
N ASP A 255 24.07 18.95 47.07
CA ASP A 255 25.30 18.32 46.59
C ASP A 255 25.10 17.11 45.65
N VAL A 256 24.14 17.21 44.72
CA VAL A 256 23.92 16.18 43.70
C VAL A 256 24.97 16.33 42.60
N ALA A 257 25.86 15.34 42.49
CA ALA A 257 26.86 15.23 41.44
C ALA A 257 26.28 14.51 40.21
N PHE A 258 26.33 15.18 39.06
CA PHE A 258 26.04 14.65 37.74
C PHE A 258 27.36 14.42 37.00
N GLU A 259 27.55 13.23 36.44
CA GLU A 259 28.79 12.85 35.73
C GLU A 259 28.45 12.24 34.36
N LEU A 260 29.00 12.82 33.29
CA LEU A 260 28.86 12.33 31.92
C LEU A 260 30.04 11.43 31.56
N PHE A 261 29.73 10.22 31.11
CA PHE A 261 30.69 9.26 30.58
C PHE A 261 30.37 8.92 29.11
N VAL A 262 31.41 8.88 28.29
CA VAL A 262 31.34 8.52 26.87
C VAL A 262 32.39 7.44 26.57
N ASN A 263 31.94 6.26 26.12
CA ASN A 263 32.78 5.06 25.99
C ASN A 263 33.60 4.75 27.26
N GLY A 264 33.03 5.05 28.44
CA GLY A 264 33.66 4.86 29.75
C GLY A 264 34.62 5.98 30.19
N LYS A 265 35.00 6.92 29.32
CA LYS A 265 35.77 8.12 29.70
C LYS A 265 34.82 9.16 30.29
N LYS A 266 35.16 9.75 31.43
CA LYS A 266 34.44 10.90 31.99
C LYS A 266 34.77 12.14 31.16
N GLU A 267 33.75 12.79 30.60
CA GLU A 267 33.91 13.96 29.72
C GLU A 267 33.52 15.27 30.41
N ASP A 268 32.48 15.26 31.25
CA ASP A 268 31.98 16.44 31.97
C ASP A 268 31.39 16.06 33.34
N ALA A 269 31.26 17.02 34.25
CA ALA A 269 30.53 16.89 35.50
C ALA A 269 30.08 18.22 36.11
N LEU A 270 28.92 18.17 36.75
CA LEU A 270 28.29 19.28 37.46
C LEU A 270 27.89 18.82 38.86
N THR A 271 28.16 19.61 39.89
CA THR A 271 27.52 19.44 41.21
C THR A 271 26.54 20.59 41.43
N THR A 272 25.29 20.28 41.76
CA THR A 272 24.25 21.29 41.98
C THR A 272 23.24 20.86 43.05
N THR A 273 22.42 21.81 43.50
CA THR A 273 21.24 21.54 44.32
C THR A 273 20.04 21.34 43.41
N ILE A 274 19.30 20.25 43.61
CA ILE A 274 17.98 20.04 43.01
C ILE A 274 16.95 20.61 43.98
N PRO A 275 16.18 21.65 43.60
CA PRO A 275 15.21 22.27 44.49
C PRO A 275 13.86 21.54 44.43
N GLU A 276 12.97 21.83 45.37
CA GLU A 276 11.69 21.12 45.52
C GLU A 276 10.75 21.32 44.32
N GLU A 277 10.81 22.47 43.66
CA GLU A 277 10.05 22.78 42.45
C GLU A 277 10.42 21.94 41.21
N TRP A 278 11.51 21.17 41.24
CA TRP A 278 11.87 20.20 40.18
C TRP A 278 11.18 18.84 40.36
N ALA A 279 10.03 18.87 41.06
CA ALA A 279 9.20 17.74 41.47
C ALA A 279 8.69 16.83 40.36
N ASP A 280 8.38 17.36 39.18
CA ASP A 280 7.58 16.66 38.17
C ASP A 280 8.32 16.49 36.82
N GLU A 281 9.08 17.50 36.34
CA GLU A 281 10.20 17.29 35.40
C GLU A 281 11.16 18.50 35.36
N ALA A 282 12.48 18.26 35.33
CA ALA A 282 13.51 19.28 35.08
C ALA A 282 14.64 18.70 34.20
N ALA A 283 15.52 19.55 33.66
CA ALA A 283 16.62 19.12 32.79
C ALA A 283 17.99 19.59 33.31
N ILE A 284 18.99 18.71 33.20
CA ILE A 284 20.41 19.02 33.37
C ILE A 284 21.13 18.80 32.05
N GLU A 285 21.98 19.75 31.67
CA GLU A 285 22.82 19.68 30.48
C GLU A 285 24.29 19.52 30.87
N LEU A 286 24.97 18.59 30.20
CA LEU A 286 26.41 18.35 30.31
C LEU A 286 27.00 18.39 28.89
N SER A 287 28.12 19.09 28.70
CA SER A 287 28.62 19.41 27.37
C SER A 287 30.11 19.14 27.20
N PHE A 288 30.49 18.61 26.05
CA PHE A 288 31.89 18.33 25.71
C PHE A 288 32.14 18.47 24.20
N ARG A 289 33.41 18.61 23.82
CA ARG A 289 33.84 18.72 22.42
C ARG A 289 34.59 17.46 22.01
N LEU A 290 34.26 16.92 20.85
CA LEU A 290 34.99 15.85 20.18
C LEU A 290 35.71 16.37 18.94
N GLU A 291 37.01 16.11 18.86
CA GLU A 291 37.81 16.27 17.65
C GLU A 291 37.88 14.94 16.89
N ASN A 292 37.82 15.00 15.57
CA ASN A 292 37.83 13.87 14.63
C ASN A 292 36.84 12.75 15.02
N PRO A 293 35.53 13.07 15.18
CA PRO A 293 34.53 12.10 15.60
C PRO A 293 34.37 10.95 14.60
N ARG A 294 34.11 9.74 15.11
CA ARG A 294 33.67 8.61 14.28
C ARG A 294 32.17 8.77 14.02
N LEU A 295 31.85 9.25 12.83
CA LEU A 295 30.47 9.51 12.44
C LEU A 295 29.66 8.21 12.26
N TRP A 296 28.36 8.30 12.50
CA TRP A 296 27.39 7.29 12.12
C TRP A 296 26.97 7.50 10.66
N TRP A 297 26.90 6.40 9.91
CA TRP A 297 26.46 6.37 8.52
C TRP A 297 25.37 5.32 8.29
N PRO A 298 24.45 5.57 7.35
CA PRO A 298 23.48 4.57 6.93
C PRO A 298 24.15 3.45 6.11
N THR A 299 23.47 2.31 6.04
CA THR A 299 23.91 1.12 5.28
C THR A 299 24.27 1.49 3.84
N GLY A 300 25.46 1.06 3.42
CA GLY A 300 26.03 1.34 2.10
C GLY A 300 26.87 2.61 2.00
N TYR A 301 26.86 3.50 3.00
CA TYR A 301 27.60 4.77 2.98
C TYR A 301 28.74 4.86 4.00
N GLY A 302 28.78 3.98 5.01
CA GLY A 302 29.88 3.94 5.98
C GLY A 302 29.59 3.02 7.17
N GLU A 303 30.31 3.24 8.27
CA GLU A 303 30.08 2.54 9.54
C GLU A 303 28.97 3.22 10.35
N ALA A 304 28.03 2.43 10.89
CA ALA A 304 27.01 2.88 11.83
C ALA A 304 27.61 2.98 13.26
N TYR A 305 28.63 3.83 13.45
CA TYR A 305 29.33 3.91 14.74
C TYR A 305 28.45 4.54 15.83
N LEU A 306 28.40 3.89 17.00
CA LEU A 306 27.63 4.32 18.17
C LEU A 306 28.55 4.47 19.39
N TYR A 307 28.48 5.64 20.03
CA TYR A 307 29.11 5.93 21.31
C TYR A 307 28.23 5.45 22.46
N ASP A 308 28.84 4.86 23.49
CA ASP A 308 28.17 4.52 24.74
C ASP A 308 28.10 5.75 25.64
N VAL A 309 26.94 6.40 25.71
CA VAL A 309 26.70 7.63 26.48
C VAL A 309 25.97 7.26 27.77
N ARG A 310 26.55 7.63 28.92
CA ARG A 310 26.00 7.30 30.25
C ARG A 310 26.11 8.51 31.16
N VAL A 311 25.02 8.85 31.83
CA VAL A 311 25.00 9.86 32.90
C VAL A 311 24.72 9.16 34.23
N GLU A 312 25.43 9.58 35.27
CA GLU A 312 25.16 9.20 36.66
C GLU A 312 24.83 10.43 37.47
N ALA A 313 23.83 10.33 38.35
CA ALA A 313 23.46 11.36 39.32
C ALA A 313 23.48 10.75 40.72
N TRP A 314 24.24 11.32 41.65
CA TRP A 314 24.40 10.74 42.99
C TRP A 314 24.75 11.79 44.06
N ASN A 315 24.45 11.46 45.31
CA ASN A 315 24.98 12.13 46.50
C ASN A 315 25.18 11.11 47.64
N SER A 316 25.22 11.54 48.90
CA SER A 316 25.37 10.63 50.06
C SER A 316 24.18 9.68 50.27
N ASN A 317 23.01 9.99 49.69
CA ASN A 317 21.74 9.35 50.03
C ASN A 317 21.21 8.46 48.89
N PHE A 318 21.49 8.80 47.62
CA PHE A 318 21.00 8.06 46.46
C PHE A 318 22.02 7.98 45.32
N LYS A 319 21.76 7.06 44.37
CA LYS A 319 22.40 7.01 43.06
C LYS A 319 21.39 6.61 41.98
N SER A 320 21.38 7.35 40.88
CA SER A 320 20.61 7.09 39.66
C SER A 320 21.55 7.08 38.44
N SER A 321 21.23 6.29 37.41
CA SER A 321 22.00 6.28 36.16
C SER A 321 21.10 6.00 34.97
N LEU A 322 21.42 6.62 33.84
CA LEU A 322 20.76 6.41 32.56
C LEU A 322 21.84 6.29 31.47
N SER A 323 21.65 5.38 30.52
CA SER A 323 22.58 5.19 29.40
C SER A 323 21.85 4.94 28.08
N HIS A 324 22.50 5.35 26.99
CA HIS A 324 22.03 5.17 25.63
C HIS A 324 23.20 5.05 24.66
N LYS A 325 23.01 4.35 23.55
CA LYS A 325 24.00 4.28 22.46
C LYS A 325 23.61 5.26 21.37
N SER A 326 24.42 6.29 21.14
CA SER A 326 24.13 7.36 20.19
C SER A 326 25.22 7.47 19.14
N GLY A 327 24.84 7.61 17.88
CA GLY A 327 25.75 7.97 16.80
C GLY A 327 25.80 9.48 16.57
N LEU A 328 26.89 9.96 16.00
CA LEU A 328 27.09 11.37 15.67
C LEU A 328 26.96 11.56 14.16
N ARG A 329 26.04 12.41 13.70
CA ARG A 329 25.75 12.64 12.28
C ARG A 329 25.02 13.96 12.00
N HIS A 330 25.23 14.51 10.82
CA HIS A 330 24.36 15.55 10.25
C HIS A 330 23.19 14.91 9.46
N VAL A 331 21.99 15.49 9.52
CA VAL A 331 20.88 15.20 8.58
C VAL A 331 20.26 16.50 8.08
N GLU A 332 19.98 16.56 6.78
CA GLU A 332 19.27 17.65 6.12
C GLU A 332 18.30 17.08 5.09
N LEU A 333 17.03 17.50 5.12
CA LEU A 333 16.08 17.31 4.03
C LEU A 333 16.16 18.52 3.11
N VAL A 334 16.70 18.33 1.91
CA VAL A 334 16.96 19.42 0.95
C VAL A 334 15.74 19.64 0.06
N GLN A 335 15.30 20.91 -0.02
CA GLN A 335 14.15 21.38 -0.81
C GLN A 335 14.48 22.68 -1.57
N ASP A 336 15.48 22.59 -2.46
CA ASP A 336 15.98 23.69 -3.30
C ASP A 336 15.15 23.84 -4.58
N ASP A 337 15.12 25.04 -5.20
CA ASP A 337 14.45 25.22 -6.50
C ASP A 337 15.11 24.41 -7.62
N THR A 338 14.28 23.75 -8.43
CA THR A 338 14.74 22.88 -9.53
C THR A 338 13.80 22.92 -10.72
N THR A 339 14.34 22.58 -11.89
CA THR A 339 13.59 22.33 -13.13
C THR A 339 13.76 20.88 -13.61
N ALA A 340 14.20 19.97 -12.73
CA ALA A 340 14.42 18.57 -13.07
C ALA A 340 13.14 17.90 -13.62
N GLY A 341 13.30 17.03 -14.62
CA GLY A 341 12.21 16.42 -15.36
C GLY A 341 11.39 17.42 -16.19
N ASP A 342 11.99 18.55 -16.58
CA ASP A 342 11.35 19.69 -17.27
C ASP A 342 10.18 20.35 -16.51
N VAL A 343 10.10 20.12 -15.19
CA VAL A 343 9.05 20.67 -14.32
C VAL A 343 9.67 21.55 -13.23
N LYS A 344 9.22 22.80 -13.16
CA LYS A 344 9.58 23.74 -12.10
C LYS A 344 8.97 23.29 -10.77
N GLY A 345 9.80 23.12 -9.75
CA GLY A 345 9.36 22.83 -8.39
C GLY A 345 10.52 22.85 -7.40
N LYS A 346 10.48 21.99 -6.39
CA LYS A 346 11.56 21.82 -5.40
C LYS A 346 12.19 20.44 -5.50
N THR A 347 13.44 20.29 -5.05
CA THR A 347 14.04 18.99 -4.77
C THR A 347 13.41 18.37 -3.52
N PHE A 348 13.64 17.07 -3.30
CA PHE A 348 13.30 16.40 -2.04
C PHE A 348 14.25 15.22 -1.85
N TYR A 349 15.32 15.40 -1.07
CA TYR A 349 16.29 14.35 -0.82
C TYR A 349 17.03 14.56 0.51
N PHE A 350 17.61 13.49 1.05
CA PHE A 350 18.38 13.54 2.28
C PHE A 350 19.88 13.71 2.00
N LYS A 351 20.51 14.62 2.74
CA LYS A 351 21.97 14.58 2.97
C LYS A 351 22.24 14.02 4.36
N ILE A 352 23.10 13.02 4.44
CA ILE A 352 23.66 12.54 5.71
C ILE A 352 25.15 12.86 5.69
N ASN A 353 25.64 13.56 6.72
CA ASN A 353 27.04 14.02 6.78
C ASN A 353 27.45 14.77 5.49
N TYR A 354 26.53 15.61 4.99
CA TYR A 354 26.60 16.40 3.76
C TYR A 354 26.65 15.62 2.43
N VAL A 355 26.71 14.29 2.45
CA VAL A 355 26.63 13.43 1.25
C VAL A 355 25.16 13.17 0.88
N PRO A 356 24.74 13.39 -0.38
CA PRO A 356 23.41 12.99 -0.85
C PRO A 356 23.22 11.47 -0.80
N VAL A 357 22.24 11.01 -0.03
CA VAL A 357 21.90 9.59 0.12
C VAL A 357 20.70 9.29 -0.77
N PHE A 358 20.83 8.35 -1.69
CA PHE A 358 19.66 7.80 -2.39
C PHE A 358 18.94 6.86 -1.42
N ILE A 359 17.69 7.18 -1.08
CA ILE A 359 16.92 6.38 -0.14
C ILE A 359 16.39 5.11 -0.81
N LYS A 360 16.63 3.96 -0.16
CA LYS A 360 16.24 2.63 -0.63
C LYS A 360 15.61 1.88 0.53
N GLY A 361 14.36 1.47 0.39
CA GLY A 361 13.65 0.90 1.53
C GLY A 361 12.23 0.49 1.23
N ALA A 362 11.48 0.34 2.31
CA ALA A 362 10.09 -0.08 2.31
C ALA A 362 9.35 0.47 3.53
N ASN A 363 8.03 0.38 3.48
CA ASN A 363 7.14 0.78 4.56
C ASN A 363 6.95 -0.37 5.58
N TRP A 364 7.17 -0.07 6.85
CA TRP A 364 7.02 -0.98 7.99
C TRP A 364 5.61 -0.85 8.57
N ILE A 365 4.93 -1.99 8.71
CA ILE A 365 3.63 -2.11 9.37
C ILE A 365 3.74 -2.99 10.63
N PRO A 366 2.77 -2.99 11.55
CA PRO A 366 2.80 -3.85 12.72
C PRO A 366 3.01 -5.33 12.37
N THR A 367 3.88 -6.00 13.13
CA THR A 367 4.32 -7.37 12.85
C THR A 367 3.32 -8.46 13.28
N ASP A 368 2.33 -8.12 14.09
CA ASP A 368 1.24 -8.99 14.53
C ASP A 368 0.03 -8.12 14.95
N SER A 369 -1.20 -8.57 14.72
CA SER A 369 -2.42 -7.91 15.18
C SER A 369 -2.45 -7.77 16.70
N PHE A 370 -1.82 -8.71 17.41
CA PHE A 370 -1.69 -8.71 18.86
C PHE A 370 -0.25 -8.31 19.23
N PRO A 371 0.00 -7.07 19.72
CA PRO A 371 1.37 -6.55 19.89
C PRO A 371 2.22 -7.38 20.87
N THR A 372 1.56 -8.07 21.80
CA THR A 372 2.18 -8.95 22.80
C THR A 372 2.60 -10.33 22.26
N ARG A 373 2.28 -10.66 20.99
CA ARG A 373 2.83 -11.82 20.27
C ARG A 373 4.16 -11.53 19.57
N THR A 374 4.51 -10.26 19.32
CA THR A 374 5.75 -9.87 18.63
C THR A 374 6.98 -10.26 19.43
N LYS A 375 7.88 -11.04 18.80
CA LYS A 375 9.12 -11.51 19.44
C LYS A 375 10.31 -10.64 19.05
N THR A 376 11.27 -10.51 19.97
CA THR A 376 12.60 -9.92 19.73
C THR A 376 13.29 -10.50 18.49
N SER A 377 13.20 -11.82 18.28
CA SER A 377 13.78 -12.48 17.10
C SER A 377 13.08 -12.10 15.79
N THR A 378 11.75 -11.89 15.80
CA THR A 378 11.00 -11.39 14.63
C THR A 378 11.47 -10.00 14.22
N VAL A 379 11.57 -9.06 15.17
CA VAL A 379 12.01 -7.67 14.90
C VAL A 379 13.43 -7.65 14.33
N ARG A 380 14.35 -8.41 14.95
CA ARG A 380 15.74 -8.55 14.47
C ARG A 380 15.80 -9.14 13.07
N HIS A 381 15.13 -10.27 12.83
CA HIS A 381 15.12 -10.95 11.53
C HIS A 381 14.60 -10.04 10.40
N LEU A 382 13.56 -9.25 10.66
CA LEU A 382 13.03 -8.29 9.67
C LEU A 382 14.03 -7.16 9.38
N LEU A 383 14.64 -6.55 10.40
CA LEU A 383 15.62 -5.47 10.21
C LEU A 383 16.95 -5.96 9.61
N GLU A 384 17.38 -7.18 9.94
CA GLU A 384 18.52 -7.83 9.32
C GLU A 384 18.21 -8.19 7.86
N SER A 385 16.94 -8.50 7.53
CA SER A 385 16.49 -8.67 6.14
C SER A 385 16.56 -7.36 5.36
N VAL A 386 16.05 -6.25 5.91
CA VAL A 386 16.18 -4.89 5.34
C VAL A 386 17.64 -4.58 4.99
N ARG A 387 18.57 -4.78 5.94
CA ARG A 387 20.01 -4.58 5.69
C ARG A 387 20.56 -5.54 4.63
N ALA A 388 20.19 -6.83 4.67
CA ALA A 388 20.63 -7.83 3.71
C ALA A 388 20.11 -7.59 2.28
N ALA A 389 19.06 -6.79 2.13
CA ALA A 389 18.51 -6.33 0.86
C ALA A 389 19.02 -4.94 0.40
N ASN A 390 20.15 -4.47 0.96
CA ASN A 390 20.78 -3.18 0.61
C ASN A 390 19.89 -1.94 0.85
N MET A 391 18.87 -2.07 1.69
CA MET A 391 18.04 -0.94 2.11
C MET A 391 18.76 -0.11 3.18
N ASN A 392 18.48 1.18 3.20
CA ASN A 392 19.07 2.15 4.11
C ASN A 392 18.03 3.00 4.85
N MET A 393 16.74 2.81 4.60
CA MET A 393 15.64 3.43 5.36
C MET A 393 14.42 2.50 5.48
N VAL A 394 13.65 2.65 6.55
CA VAL A 394 12.27 2.17 6.66
C VAL A 394 11.34 3.32 7.07
N ARG A 395 10.09 3.31 6.59
CA ARG A 395 9.05 4.25 7.03
C ARG A 395 8.07 3.54 7.96
N VAL A 396 8.00 3.96 9.21
CA VAL A 396 7.04 3.44 10.20
C VAL A 396 5.71 4.13 9.94
N TRP A 397 4.80 3.41 9.30
CA TRP A 397 3.57 3.95 8.72
C TRP A 397 2.51 4.33 9.77
N GLY A 398 1.86 5.48 9.56
CA GLY A 398 1.00 6.16 10.54
C GLY A 398 -0.31 5.45 10.92
N GLY A 399 -0.75 4.40 10.24
CA GLY A 399 -1.90 3.61 10.68
C GLY A 399 -1.52 2.45 11.62
N GLY A 400 -0.22 2.25 11.85
CA GLY A 400 0.33 1.18 12.67
C GLY A 400 0.47 1.56 14.15
N ARG A 401 1.67 1.35 14.70
CA ARG A 401 2.03 1.66 16.10
C ARG A 401 3.39 2.36 16.13
N TYR A 402 3.62 3.22 17.11
CA TYR A 402 5.00 3.59 17.47
C TYR A 402 5.71 2.32 17.95
N GLU A 403 6.88 2.05 17.40
CA GLU A 403 7.54 0.76 17.61
C GLU A 403 8.21 0.64 18.99
N SER A 404 8.64 -0.58 19.30
CA SER A 404 9.40 -0.88 20.52
C SER A 404 10.76 -0.18 20.56
N ASP A 405 11.28 0.14 21.76
CA ASP A 405 12.64 0.69 21.94
C ASP A 405 13.73 -0.24 21.33
N LEU A 406 13.44 -1.55 21.24
CA LEU A 406 14.26 -2.53 20.54
C LEU A 406 14.40 -2.18 19.04
N PHE A 407 13.29 -1.96 18.33
CA PHE A 407 13.28 -1.67 16.89
C PHE A 407 14.23 -0.53 16.53
N TYR A 408 14.10 0.62 17.19
CA TYR A 408 14.94 1.78 16.91
C TYR A 408 16.41 1.53 17.30
N SER A 409 16.68 0.80 18.39
CA SER A 409 18.05 0.45 18.77
C SER A 409 18.74 -0.49 17.77
N GLU A 410 17.96 -1.39 17.13
CA GLU A 410 18.46 -2.25 16.06
C GLU A 410 18.63 -1.46 14.75
N CYS A 411 17.76 -0.50 14.43
CA CYS A 411 17.96 0.45 13.33
C CYS A 411 19.24 1.29 13.50
N ASP A 412 19.48 1.82 14.70
CA ASP A 412 20.72 2.51 15.06
C ASP A 412 21.96 1.61 14.86
N ARG A 413 21.91 0.36 15.35
CA ARG A 413 23.00 -0.62 15.22
C ARG A 413 23.27 -1.03 13.77
N LEU A 414 22.22 -1.15 12.96
CA LEU A 414 22.29 -1.67 11.59
C LEU A 414 22.54 -0.56 10.55
N GLY A 415 22.50 0.72 10.93
CA GLY A 415 22.61 1.83 9.98
C GLY A 415 21.36 2.00 9.12
N ILE A 416 20.18 1.77 9.68
CA ILE A 416 18.90 1.93 8.96
C ILE A 416 18.27 3.25 9.42
N LEU A 417 18.03 4.17 8.49
CA LEU A 417 17.30 5.41 8.76
C LEU A 417 15.82 5.10 9.02
N VAL A 418 15.14 5.93 9.80
CA VAL A 418 13.71 5.81 10.05
C VAL A 418 12.99 7.10 9.65
N TRP A 419 12.01 6.98 8.77
CA TRP A 419 10.93 7.95 8.64
C TRP A 419 9.86 7.58 9.66
N GLN A 420 9.71 8.38 10.71
CA GLN A 420 8.76 8.09 11.79
C GLN A 420 7.50 8.93 11.61
N GLU A 421 6.39 8.30 11.24
CA GLU A 421 5.11 8.99 11.25
C GLU A 421 4.49 9.01 12.65
N LEU A 422 3.63 9.99 12.90
CA LEU A 422 2.68 9.92 14.01
C LEU A 422 1.52 8.99 13.64
N MET A 423 0.82 8.46 14.63
CA MET A 423 -0.17 7.40 14.42
C MET A 423 -1.53 7.91 13.91
N PHE A 424 -1.52 8.59 12.76
CA PHE A 424 -2.67 9.11 12.03
C PHE A 424 -2.57 8.66 10.57
N ALA A 425 -3.65 8.12 10.00
CA ALA A 425 -3.65 7.61 8.63
C ALA A 425 -5.02 7.63 7.96
N CYS A 426 -5.03 7.97 6.67
CA CYS A 426 -6.14 7.89 5.72
C CYS A 426 -7.50 8.31 6.32
N GLY A 427 -7.54 9.46 7.00
CA GLY A 427 -8.76 9.90 7.67
C GLY A 427 -8.69 11.32 8.20
N MET A 428 -9.84 11.95 8.34
CA MET A 428 -9.98 13.19 9.09
C MET A 428 -10.03 12.87 10.59
N TYR A 429 -9.69 13.84 11.42
CA TYR A 429 -9.60 13.68 12.87
C TYR A 429 -10.33 14.82 13.60
N PRO A 430 -10.95 14.55 14.76
CA PRO A 430 -11.66 15.58 15.52
C PRO A 430 -10.74 16.73 15.96
N ARG A 431 -11.29 17.94 16.05
CA ARG A 431 -10.60 19.13 16.58
C ARG A 431 -11.24 19.75 17.83
N ASP A 432 -12.00 18.97 18.60
CA ASP A 432 -12.42 19.44 19.93
C ASP A 432 -11.24 19.40 20.91
N THR A 433 -11.31 20.19 21.98
CA THR A 433 -10.22 20.33 22.96
C THR A 433 -9.80 19.00 23.58
N THR A 434 -10.73 18.06 23.80
CA THR A 434 -10.44 16.77 24.44
C THR A 434 -9.59 15.90 23.52
N PHE A 435 -9.97 15.79 22.24
CA PHE A 435 -9.18 15.04 21.27
C PHE A 435 -7.80 15.70 21.04
N LEU A 436 -7.76 17.02 20.86
CA LEU A 436 -6.52 17.76 20.61
C LEU A 436 -5.53 17.61 21.78
N GLN A 437 -5.98 17.76 23.03
CA GLN A 437 -5.12 17.57 24.21
C GLN A 437 -4.60 16.14 24.31
N ASN A 438 -5.45 15.13 24.06
CA ASN A 438 -5.06 13.73 24.06
C ASN A 438 -4.01 13.41 22.97
N ALA A 439 -4.19 13.95 21.76
CA ALA A 439 -3.24 13.82 20.66
C ALA A 439 -1.90 14.51 20.97
N LEU A 440 -1.90 15.69 21.59
CA LEU A 440 -0.66 16.40 21.93
C LEU A 440 0.10 15.75 23.09
N GLN A 441 -0.59 15.17 24.08
CA GLN A 441 0.05 14.36 25.12
C GLN A 441 0.79 13.17 24.51
N GLU A 442 0.16 12.47 23.57
CA GLU A 442 0.78 11.37 22.81
C GLU A 442 2.02 11.82 22.03
N VAL A 443 1.90 12.90 21.24
CA VAL A 443 3.02 13.41 20.45
C VAL A 443 4.17 13.84 21.35
N ALA A 444 3.89 14.56 22.44
CA ALA A 444 4.93 14.99 23.38
C ALA A 444 5.64 13.80 24.04
N PHE A 445 4.88 12.78 24.47
CA PHE A 445 5.42 11.56 25.07
C PHE A 445 6.28 10.76 24.07
N GLN A 446 5.76 10.47 22.88
CA GLN A 446 6.43 9.62 21.89
C GLN A 446 7.67 10.29 21.31
N VAL A 447 7.60 11.59 20.97
CA VAL A 447 8.78 12.32 20.46
C VAL A 447 9.85 12.42 21.56
N SER A 448 9.48 12.65 22.82
CA SER A 448 10.43 12.64 23.94
C SER A 448 11.09 11.28 24.16
N ARG A 449 10.34 10.18 24.05
CA ARG A 449 10.86 8.80 24.10
C ARG A 449 11.82 8.50 22.97
N LEU A 450 11.49 8.96 21.75
CA LEU A 450 12.12 8.50 20.51
C LEU A 450 13.25 9.41 19.99
N ARG A 451 13.28 10.71 20.31
CA ARG A 451 14.31 11.67 19.85
C ARG A 451 15.75 11.27 20.18
N LYS A 452 15.95 10.36 21.14
CA LYS A 452 17.25 9.79 21.51
C LYS A 452 17.89 8.94 20.39
N TYR A 453 17.08 8.31 19.54
CA TYR A 453 17.55 7.38 18.52
C TYR A 453 18.18 8.07 17.30
N THR A 454 19.35 7.59 16.90
CA THR A 454 20.16 8.10 15.79
C THR A 454 19.51 7.82 14.44
N SER A 455 18.78 6.71 14.30
CA SER A 455 18.16 6.27 13.05
C SER A 455 17.08 7.23 12.54
N ILE A 456 16.31 7.88 13.43
CA ILE A 456 15.18 8.75 13.02
C ILE A 456 15.71 9.95 12.22
N ALA A 457 15.34 10.00 10.94
CA ALA A 457 15.81 10.98 9.97
C ALA A 457 14.80 12.12 9.76
N ILE A 458 13.52 11.85 9.98
CA ILE A 458 12.39 12.73 9.70
C ILE A 458 11.18 12.35 10.56
N TRP A 459 10.43 13.36 10.99
CA TRP A 459 9.11 13.21 11.62
C TRP A 459 8.01 13.46 10.57
N GLY A 460 7.06 12.52 10.41
CA GLY A 460 5.90 12.65 9.53
C GLY A 460 4.62 12.89 10.31
N GLY A 461 3.80 13.87 9.92
CA GLY A 461 2.56 14.22 10.63
C GLY A 461 1.47 13.17 10.54
N ASN A 462 1.31 12.51 9.40
CA ASN A 462 0.33 11.44 9.13
C ASN A 462 0.58 10.76 7.78
N ASN A 463 -0.08 9.61 7.56
CA ASN A 463 -0.25 9.01 6.24
C ASN A 463 -1.49 9.57 5.52
N GLU A 464 -1.28 10.13 4.33
CA GLU A 464 -2.27 10.46 3.30
C GLU A 464 -3.44 11.38 3.66
N ASN A 465 -3.51 12.01 4.84
CA ASN A 465 -4.73 12.72 5.22
C ASN A 465 -5.07 13.88 4.26
N GLU A 466 -4.09 14.58 3.69
CA GLU A 466 -4.36 15.58 2.62
C GLU A 466 -4.87 14.93 1.33
N ASN A 467 -4.27 13.80 0.90
CA ASN A 467 -4.66 13.03 -0.29
C ASN A 467 -6.12 12.54 -0.16
N MET A 468 -6.50 12.04 1.03
CA MET A 468 -7.86 11.58 1.31
C MET A 468 -8.93 12.67 1.18
N MET A 469 -8.57 13.95 1.32
CA MET A 469 -9.55 15.04 1.11
C MET A 469 -10.03 15.14 -0.34
N GLU A 470 -9.32 14.54 -1.30
CA GLU A 470 -9.81 14.41 -2.69
C GLU A 470 -10.68 13.17 -2.83
N GLN A 471 -10.25 12.02 -2.29
CA GLN A 471 -11.03 10.77 -2.33
C GLN A 471 -12.39 10.90 -1.62
N PHE A 472 -12.45 11.58 -0.47
CA PHE A 472 -13.71 11.80 0.27
C PHE A 472 -14.70 12.74 -0.45
N VAL A 473 -14.31 13.47 -1.49
CA VAL A 473 -15.28 14.21 -2.34
C VAL A 473 -16.12 13.24 -3.18
N GLU A 474 -15.52 12.13 -3.61
CA GLU A 474 -16.10 11.16 -4.54
C GLU A 474 -16.65 9.91 -3.83
N ALA A 475 -16.20 9.65 -2.60
CA ALA A 475 -16.54 8.44 -1.84
C ALA A 475 -18.01 8.42 -1.34
N PRO A 476 -18.76 7.31 -1.56
CA PRO A 476 -20.16 7.15 -1.12
C PRO A 476 -20.33 6.85 0.38
N ILE A 477 -19.38 7.24 1.23
CA ILE A 477 -19.33 6.94 2.68
C ILE A 477 -20.14 7.91 3.56
N PHE A 478 -20.74 8.94 2.96
CA PHE A 478 -21.42 10.01 3.71
C PHE A 478 -22.89 9.66 4.04
N PRO A 479 -23.36 9.94 5.27
CA PRO A 479 -24.77 9.76 5.63
C PRO A 479 -25.72 10.49 4.67
N PRO A 480 -26.91 9.93 4.38
CA PRO A 480 -27.88 10.55 3.47
C PRO A 480 -28.18 12.02 3.81
N GLY A 481 -28.07 12.90 2.82
CA GLY A 481 -28.24 14.34 2.98
C GLY A 481 -27.02 15.10 3.51
N THR A 482 -25.87 14.44 3.67
CA THR A 482 -24.58 15.09 3.96
C THR A 482 -23.61 14.92 2.80
N THR A 483 -22.67 15.85 2.65
CA THR A 483 -21.58 15.80 1.67
C THR A 483 -20.28 16.19 2.34
N PHE A 484 -19.14 15.76 1.80
CA PHE A 484 -17.83 16.19 2.31
C PHE A 484 -17.69 17.71 2.24
N ASN A 485 -17.15 18.31 3.31
CA ASN A 485 -16.83 19.72 3.37
C ASN A 485 -15.30 19.88 3.49
N ARG A 486 -14.66 20.23 2.37
CA ARG A 486 -13.20 20.39 2.30
C ARG A 486 -12.69 21.53 3.18
N ASP A 487 -13.44 22.62 3.33
CA ASP A 487 -13.00 23.77 4.15
C ASP A 487 -12.92 23.39 5.64
N ILE A 488 -13.85 22.57 6.12
CA ILE A 488 -13.80 22.01 7.47
C ILE A 488 -12.61 21.06 7.60
N ALA A 489 -12.43 20.13 6.66
CA ALA A 489 -11.30 19.19 6.66
C ALA A 489 -9.93 19.89 6.66
N VAL A 490 -9.77 20.97 5.87
CA VAL A 490 -8.57 21.81 5.84
C VAL A 490 -8.37 22.54 7.17
N ALA A 491 -9.43 23.07 7.78
CA ALA A 491 -9.35 23.73 9.09
C ALA A 491 -8.97 22.74 10.21
N ASP A 492 -9.55 21.54 10.21
CA ASP A 492 -9.27 20.48 11.19
C ASP A 492 -7.82 19.97 11.04
N PHE A 493 -7.38 19.69 9.81
CA PHE A 493 -6.00 19.30 9.50
C PHE A 493 -5.00 20.39 9.90
N THR A 494 -5.26 21.64 9.52
CA THR A 494 -4.37 22.77 9.87
C THR A 494 -4.27 22.90 11.39
N LYS A 495 -5.40 22.83 12.09
CA LYS A 495 -5.42 22.98 13.54
C LYS A 495 -4.64 21.86 14.26
N LEU A 496 -4.76 20.62 13.79
CA LEU A 496 -4.07 19.49 14.40
C LEU A 496 -2.58 19.44 14.00
N PHE A 497 -2.26 19.34 12.71
CA PHE A 497 -0.91 19.03 12.24
C PHE A 497 0.00 20.26 12.15
N VAL A 498 -0.53 21.44 11.81
CA VAL A 498 0.26 22.66 11.56
C VAL A 498 0.31 23.57 12.78
N ASP A 499 -0.83 23.93 13.36
CA ASP A 499 -0.91 24.90 14.47
C ASP A 499 -0.45 24.33 15.83
N LEU A 500 -0.51 23.01 15.99
CA LEU A 500 -0.33 22.35 17.29
C LEU A 500 0.80 21.31 17.26
N ILE A 501 0.68 20.25 16.45
CA ILE A 501 1.68 19.16 16.42
C ILE A 501 3.07 19.67 16.00
N HIS A 502 3.19 20.43 14.90
CA HIS A 502 4.49 20.92 14.44
C HIS A 502 5.23 21.77 15.51
N PRO A 503 4.62 22.80 16.13
CA PRO A 503 5.23 23.50 17.27
C PRO A 503 5.59 22.61 18.46
N THR A 504 4.75 21.61 18.79
CA THR A 504 5.05 20.64 19.86
C THR A 504 6.28 19.79 19.53
N ILE A 505 6.43 19.34 18.28
CA ILE A 505 7.63 18.61 17.84
C ILE A 505 8.85 19.52 17.92
N VAL A 506 8.81 20.73 17.35
CA VAL A 506 9.96 21.65 17.33
C VAL A 506 10.42 22.05 18.73
N ALA A 507 9.50 22.16 19.70
CA ALA A 507 9.83 22.43 21.10
C ALA A 507 10.57 21.27 21.81
N ILE A 508 10.45 20.04 21.30
CA ILE A 508 11.00 18.82 21.90
C ILE A 508 12.21 18.29 21.11
N ASP A 509 12.18 18.39 19.78
CA ASP A 509 13.24 17.99 18.87
C ASP A 509 13.28 18.91 17.64
N SER A 510 14.07 19.98 17.75
CA SER A 510 14.40 20.87 16.63
C SER A 510 15.55 20.37 15.74
N THR A 511 16.10 19.17 16.00
CA THR A 511 17.30 18.65 15.32
C THR A 511 17.00 17.87 14.05
N ARG A 512 15.72 17.62 13.73
CA ARG A 512 15.26 16.80 12.62
C ARG A 512 14.16 17.53 11.82
N PRO A 513 14.07 17.32 10.49
CA PRO A 513 12.98 17.86 9.68
C PRO A 513 11.62 17.26 10.06
N PHE A 514 10.57 18.05 9.88
CA PHE A 514 9.17 17.63 9.95
C PHE A 514 8.50 17.82 8.58
N VAL A 515 7.69 16.84 8.18
CA VAL A 515 6.78 16.92 7.04
C VAL A 515 5.37 16.57 7.53
N ASP A 516 4.37 17.31 7.07
CA ASP A 516 3.01 17.35 7.63
C ASP A 516 2.10 16.18 7.25
N THR A 517 2.37 15.53 6.12
CA THR A 517 1.63 14.40 5.55
C THR A 517 2.57 13.62 4.62
N SER A 518 2.26 12.38 4.26
CA SER A 518 2.95 11.65 3.20
C SER A 518 1.87 10.98 2.34
N PRO A 519 1.73 11.35 1.05
CA PRO A 519 2.56 12.27 0.27
C PRO A 519 2.31 13.74 0.64
N SER A 520 3.36 14.56 0.63
CA SER A 520 3.28 16.02 0.83
C SER A 520 3.91 16.79 -0.33
N ASN A 521 3.39 17.99 -0.58
CA ASN A 521 3.96 18.99 -1.47
C ASN A 521 5.13 19.80 -0.84
N GLY A 522 5.58 19.43 0.36
CA GLY A 522 6.61 20.13 1.12
C GLY A 522 6.16 21.52 1.59
N LEU A 523 7.11 22.44 1.76
CA LEU A 523 6.86 23.76 2.38
C LEU A 523 6.99 24.92 1.39
N TYR A 524 6.25 26.01 1.64
CA TYR A 524 6.51 27.33 1.06
C TYR A 524 7.62 28.07 1.81
N SER A 525 7.62 27.99 3.15
CA SER A 525 8.66 28.50 4.03
C SER A 525 8.83 27.59 5.24
N VAL A 526 10.05 27.54 5.77
CA VAL A 526 10.40 26.82 7.01
C VAL A 526 10.20 27.73 8.22
N ASP A 527 10.56 29.01 8.09
CA ASP A 527 10.37 30.04 9.12
C ASP A 527 9.75 31.31 8.48
N PRO A 528 8.53 31.73 8.86
CA PRO A 528 7.56 30.93 9.60
C PRO A 528 7.22 29.64 8.83
N TYR A 529 6.78 28.60 9.53
CA TYR A 529 6.36 27.36 8.91
C TYR A 529 5.09 27.59 8.08
N VAL A 530 5.19 27.38 6.76
CA VAL A 530 4.05 27.53 5.83
C VAL A 530 3.96 26.30 4.94
N LYS A 531 2.96 25.46 5.19
CA LYS A 531 2.60 24.29 4.37
C LYS A 531 2.34 24.67 2.90
N ARG A 532 2.81 23.86 1.95
CA ARG A 532 2.32 23.87 0.57
C ARG A 532 1.08 22.99 0.45
N TRP A 533 -0.02 23.58 -0.02
CA TRP A 533 -1.26 22.88 -0.39
C TRP A 533 -1.29 22.62 -1.89
N GLY A 534 -1.89 21.51 -2.30
CA GLY A 534 -2.13 21.16 -3.71
C GLY A 534 -2.29 19.66 -3.90
N PRO A 535 -2.46 19.18 -5.16
CA PRO A 535 -2.49 17.75 -5.44
C PRO A 535 -1.19 17.09 -4.96
N THR A 536 -1.27 16.22 -3.95
CA THR A 536 -0.09 15.68 -3.25
C THR A 536 0.71 14.70 -4.09
N ASN A 537 0.07 14.02 -5.04
CA ASN A 537 0.74 13.13 -6.00
C ASN A 537 1.37 13.87 -7.20
N GLY A 538 1.59 15.19 -7.08
CA GLY A 538 2.23 16.01 -8.11
C GLY A 538 3.76 15.84 -8.14
N ILE A 539 4.34 15.51 -9.30
CA ILE A 539 5.77 15.20 -9.45
C ILE A 539 6.77 16.35 -9.17
N ALA A 540 6.27 17.57 -8.96
CA ALA A 540 7.07 18.79 -8.93
C ALA A 540 7.76 19.04 -7.58
N PHE A 541 7.19 18.56 -6.48
CA PHE A 541 7.61 18.82 -5.10
C PHE A 541 7.58 17.51 -4.30
N GLY A 542 8.26 17.49 -3.15
CA GLY A 542 7.98 16.53 -2.09
C GLY A 542 8.09 15.05 -2.47
N ASP A 543 7.18 14.26 -1.91
CA ASP A 543 7.08 12.82 -2.07
C ASP A 543 5.73 12.41 -2.65
N VAL A 544 5.68 11.27 -3.35
CA VAL A 544 4.49 10.79 -4.09
C VAL A 544 4.16 9.34 -3.71
N HIS A 545 2.86 9.05 -3.60
CA HIS A 545 2.32 7.69 -3.52
C HIS A 545 1.82 7.27 -4.90
N PHE A 546 2.27 6.13 -5.43
CA PHE A 546 1.92 5.70 -6.79
C PHE A 546 1.34 4.29 -6.84
N TYR A 547 0.05 4.20 -7.16
CA TYR A 547 -0.67 2.94 -7.36
C TYR A 547 -1.43 2.98 -8.69
N ASP A 548 -1.07 2.10 -9.62
CA ASP A 548 -1.77 1.90 -10.89
C ASP A 548 -1.72 0.42 -11.25
N TYR A 549 -2.89 -0.21 -11.14
CA TYR A 549 -3.09 -1.64 -11.38
C TYR A 549 -3.57 -1.94 -12.81
N ASN A 550 -3.89 -0.90 -13.58
CA ASN A 550 -4.53 -1.01 -14.89
C ASN A 550 -3.49 -1.05 -16.01
N ASN A 551 -2.48 -0.17 -15.99
CA ASN A 551 -1.41 -0.13 -16.99
C ASN A 551 -0.45 -1.33 -16.86
N ASP A 552 0.36 -1.62 -17.89
CA ASP A 552 1.33 -2.72 -17.83
C ASP A 552 2.47 -2.34 -16.87
N CYS A 553 2.60 -3.03 -15.72
CA CYS A 553 3.65 -2.69 -14.74
C CYS A 553 5.09 -2.90 -15.26
N GLN A 554 5.28 -3.51 -16.43
CA GLN A 554 6.58 -3.60 -17.11
C GLN A 554 6.76 -2.55 -18.22
N ASP A 555 5.80 -1.65 -18.41
CA ASP A 555 5.97 -0.41 -19.16
C ASP A 555 6.54 0.67 -18.23
N TYR A 556 7.80 1.04 -18.46
CA TYR A 556 8.45 2.06 -17.64
C TYR A 556 7.82 3.47 -17.76
N GLN A 557 7.01 3.72 -18.79
CA GLN A 557 6.45 5.04 -19.07
C GLN A 557 5.31 5.44 -18.11
N MET A 558 4.70 4.49 -17.41
CA MET A 558 3.64 4.78 -16.43
C MET A 558 4.18 5.42 -15.13
N TYR A 559 5.45 5.17 -14.80
CA TYR A 559 6.02 5.58 -13.52
C TYR A 559 6.33 7.10 -13.49
N PRO A 560 5.80 7.84 -12.50
CA PRO A 560 5.99 9.29 -12.42
C PRO A 560 7.46 9.67 -12.16
N ARG A 561 7.92 10.73 -12.82
CA ARG A 561 9.26 11.33 -12.60
C ARG A 561 9.28 12.26 -11.36
N ALA A 562 8.77 11.75 -10.24
CA ALA A 562 8.70 12.48 -8.97
C ALA A 562 10.07 12.58 -8.28
N ARG A 563 10.19 13.49 -7.30
CA ARG A 563 11.43 13.69 -6.52
C ARG A 563 11.70 12.54 -5.55
N PHE A 564 10.65 11.97 -4.97
CA PHE A 564 10.74 10.88 -4.01
C PHE A 564 9.47 10.04 -4.11
N ILE A 565 9.60 8.72 -3.98
CA ILE A 565 8.49 7.78 -3.93
C ILE A 565 8.46 7.19 -2.52
N SER A 566 7.51 7.63 -1.70
CA SER A 566 7.31 7.20 -0.31
C SER A 566 6.41 5.97 -0.22
N GLU A 567 5.55 5.77 -1.21
CA GLU A 567 4.82 4.52 -1.43
C GLU A 567 4.63 4.21 -2.92
N PHE A 568 4.67 2.92 -3.24
CA PHE A 568 4.10 2.35 -4.47
C PHE A 568 4.01 0.83 -4.27
N GLY A 569 3.13 0.14 -5.00
CA GLY A 569 3.19 -1.32 -4.99
C GLY A 569 2.24 -2.06 -5.91
N PHE A 570 2.46 -3.38 -5.96
CA PHE A 570 1.60 -4.39 -6.56
C PHE A 570 1.44 -5.56 -5.58
N GLN A 571 0.25 -6.17 -5.54
CA GLN A 571 -0.08 -7.24 -4.60
C GLN A 571 0.48 -8.61 -5.04
N SER A 572 0.73 -9.51 -4.09
CA SER A 572 0.95 -10.94 -4.32
C SER A 572 0.37 -11.79 -3.19
N TRP A 573 0.14 -13.07 -3.46
CA TRP A 573 -0.12 -14.04 -2.41
C TRP A 573 1.18 -14.47 -1.71
N PRO A 574 1.14 -14.81 -0.40
CA PRO A 574 2.24 -15.47 0.26
C PRO A 574 2.33 -16.92 -0.20
N SER A 575 3.42 -17.59 0.14
CA SER A 575 3.72 -18.94 -0.26
C SER A 575 2.68 -19.96 0.21
N ALA A 576 2.62 -21.09 -0.49
CA ALA A 576 1.83 -22.24 -0.06
C ALA A 576 2.22 -22.76 1.32
N ALA A 577 3.48 -22.60 1.74
CA ALA A 577 3.92 -22.92 3.10
C ALA A 577 3.21 -22.03 4.13
N SER A 578 3.25 -20.70 3.93
CA SER A 578 2.60 -19.72 4.80
C SER A 578 1.08 -19.93 4.88
N LEU A 579 0.41 -20.18 3.75
CA LEU A 579 -1.04 -20.44 3.75
C LEU A 579 -1.42 -21.76 4.43
N ARG A 580 -0.55 -22.78 4.40
CA ARG A 580 -0.78 -24.08 5.08
C ARG A 580 -0.76 -23.99 6.60
N ASP A 581 -0.02 -23.04 7.17
CA ASP A 581 -0.01 -22.80 8.62
C ASP A 581 -1.40 -22.38 9.16
N VAL A 582 -2.26 -21.82 8.30
CA VAL A 582 -3.57 -21.24 8.66
C VAL A 582 -4.76 -21.84 7.91
N SER A 583 -4.61 -23.01 7.29
CA SER A 583 -5.68 -23.70 6.55
C SER A 583 -5.85 -25.16 6.95
N SER A 584 -6.98 -25.77 6.57
CA SER A 584 -7.22 -27.21 6.74
C SER A 584 -6.93 -27.98 5.45
N LYS A 585 -6.90 -29.32 5.51
CA LYS A 585 -6.71 -30.14 4.30
C LYS A 585 -7.86 -29.98 3.31
N GLU A 586 -9.06 -29.72 3.82
CA GLU A 586 -10.30 -29.51 3.09
C GLU A 586 -10.23 -28.24 2.24
N ASP A 587 -9.59 -27.17 2.75
CA ASP A 587 -9.34 -25.94 1.98
C ASP A 587 -8.46 -26.20 0.74
N TRP A 588 -7.58 -27.20 0.77
CA TRP A 588 -6.75 -27.61 -0.37
C TRP A 588 -7.36 -28.78 -1.18
N GLY A 589 -8.50 -29.32 -0.74
CA GLY A 589 -9.13 -30.49 -1.33
C GLY A 589 -9.94 -30.21 -2.59
N SER A 590 -10.28 -28.95 -2.86
CA SER A 590 -10.99 -28.53 -4.08
C SER A 590 -10.70 -27.07 -4.43
N PHE A 591 -10.93 -26.72 -5.70
CA PHE A 591 -10.82 -25.34 -6.18
C PHE A 591 -11.72 -24.40 -5.37
N GLN A 592 -12.98 -24.79 -5.16
CA GLN A 592 -13.99 -23.94 -4.52
C GLN A 592 -13.67 -23.67 -3.05
N ALA A 593 -13.21 -24.68 -2.31
CA ALA A 593 -12.79 -24.51 -0.92
C ALA A 593 -11.57 -23.58 -0.82
N PHE A 594 -10.57 -23.77 -1.70
CA PHE A 594 -9.38 -22.91 -1.71
C PHE A 594 -9.72 -21.47 -2.09
N TRP A 595 -10.59 -21.28 -3.09
CA TRP A 595 -11.03 -19.97 -3.55
C TRP A 595 -11.86 -19.23 -2.50
N GLN A 596 -12.74 -19.93 -1.77
CA GLN A 596 -13.46 -19.36 -0.62
C GLN A 596 -12.49 -18.89 0.47
N PHE A 597 -11.45 -19.69 0.77
CA PHE A 597 -10.41 -19.34 1.73
C PHE A 597 -9.57 -18.13 1.26
N LEU A 598 -9.20 -18.05 -0.02
CA LEU A 598 -8.52 -16.89 -0.59
C LEU A 598 -9.41 -15.64 -0.58
N LYS A 599 -10.65 -15.72 -1.10
CA LYS A 599 -11.59 -14.58 -1.18
C LYS A 599 -11.84 -13.93 0.18
N TYR A 600 -11.84 -14.72 1.25
CA TYR A 600 -11.96 -14.21 2.63
C TYR A 600 -10.70 -13.49 3.13
N ARG A 601 -9.51 -13.88 2.64
CA ARG A 601 -8.22 -13.28 3.01
C ARG A 601 -7.83 -12.10 2.14
N GLU A 602 -8.45 -11.96 0.98
CA GLU A 602 -8.37 -10.76 0.17
C GLU A 602 -9.05 -9.60 0.90
N ARG A 603 -8.28 -8.54 1.16
CA ARG A 603 -8.75 -7.31 1.80
C ARG A 603 -8.66 -6.10 0.87
N HIS A 604 -8.00 -6.22 -0.28
CA HIS A 604 -7.99 -5.17 -1.29
C HIS A 604 -9.14 -5.32 -2.25
N GLU A 605 -9.89 -4.24 -2.47
CA GLU A 605 -10.97 -4.22 -3.44
C GLU A 605 -10.42 -4.49 -4.85
N ASN A 606 -11.01 -5.46 -5.56
CA ASN A 606 -10.55 -5.93 -6.87
C ASN A 606 -9.10 -6.49 -6.93
N GLY A 607 -8.39 -6.65 -5.82
CA GLY A 607 -6.96 -7.03 -5.79
C GLY A 607 -6.64 -8.32 -6.54
N THR A 608 -7.45 -9.35 -6.37
CA THR A 608 -7.31 -10.61 -7.11
C THR A 608 -7.52 -10.44 -8.64
N THR A 609 -8.46 -9.60 -9.07
CA THR A 609 -8.68 -9.28 -10.50
C THR A 609 -7.51 -8.47 -11.08
N GLN A 610 -6.96 -7.54 -10.31
CA GLN A 610 -5.78 -6.76 -10.66
C GLN A 610 -4.53 -7.64 -10.81
N MET A 611 -4.27 -8.54 -9.85
CA MET A 611 -3.18 -9.53 -9.92
C MET A 611 -3.32 -10.41 -11.18
N LEU A 612 -4.51 -10.94 -11.45
CA LEU A 612 -4.78 -11.74 -12.65
C LEU A 612 -4.61 -10.95 -13.95
N THR A 613 -4.98 -9.66 -13.96
CA THR A 613 -4.80 -8.77 -15.12
C THR A 613 -3.32 -8.59 -15.44
N GLN A 614 -2.49 -8.29 -14.44
CA GLN A 614 -1.04 -8.14 -14.61
C GLN A 614 -0.38 -9.46 -15.03
N LEU A 615 -0.69 -10.57 -14.36
CA LEU A 615 -0.22 -11.92 -14.72
C LEU A 615 -0.52 -12.25 -16.19
N ASN A 616 -1.76 -12.02 -16.63
CA ASN A 616 -2.20 -12.31 -17.99
C ASN A 616 -1.47 -11.49 -19.06
N ARG A 617 -0.80 -10.38 -18.75
CA ARG A 617 0.03 -9.65 -19.73
C ARG A 617 1.22 -10.49 -20.18
N ARG A 618 1.91 -11.18 -19.26
CA ARG A 618 3.23 -11.77 -19.50
C ARG A 618 3.32 -13.30 -19.34
N PHE A 619 2.43 -13.93 -18.59
CA PHE A 619 2.50 -15.35 -18.22
C PHE A 619 1.37 -16.21 -18.82
N HIS A 620 1.58 -17.53 -18.88
CA HIS A 620 0.47 -18.49 -18.94
C HIS A 620 -0.02 -18.69 -17.51
N VAL A 621 -1.20 -18.15 -17.18
CA VAL A 621 -1.73 -18.24 -15.82
C VAL A 621 -2.36 -19.63 -15.61
N PRO A 622 -1.96 -20.38 -14.56
CA PRO A 622 -2.44 -21.74 -14.30
C PRO A 622 -3.70 -21.77 -13.42
N PHE A 623 -4.44 -20.65 -13.33
CA PHE A 623 -5.59 -20.44 -12.42
C PHE A 623 -6.36 -19.14 -12.76
N PRO A 624 -7.71 -19.14 -12.76
CA PRO A 624 -8.63 -20.23 -13.06
C PRO A 624 -8.54 -20.69 -14.53
N PHE A 625 -9.60 -21.30 -15.06
CA PHE A 625 -9.85 -21.58 -16.49
C PHE A 625 -8.86 -22.56 -17.16
N ARG A 626 -9.31 -23.83 -17.41
CA ARG A 626 -9.16 -24.46 -18.75
C ARG A 626 -9.80 -25.84 -19.01
N ASN A 627 -10.08 -26.74 -18.06
CA ASN A 627 -10.82 -27.99 -18.36
C ASN A 627 -11.31 -28.77 -17.11
N GLU A 628 -12.14 -29.80 -17.28
CA GLU A 628 -12.59 -30.70 -16.19
C GLU A 628 -11.55 -31.77 -15.79
N LYS A 629 -10.52 -32.04 -16.62
CA LYS A 629 -9.34 -32.82 -16.18
C LYS A 629 -8.55 -32.13 -15.07
N TRP A 630 -8.82 -30.87 -14.72
CA TRP A 630 -8.32 -30.23 -13.49
C TRP A 630 -8.71 -31.00 -12.22
N LEU A 631 -9.81 -31.77 -12.26
CA LEU A 631 -10.24 -32.65 -11.17
C LEU A 631 -9.44 -33.98 -11.11
N SER A 632 -8.61 -34.26 -12.11
CA SER A 632 -7.83 -35.52 -12.23
C SER A 632 -6.34 -35.37 -11.92
N GLU A 633 -5.87 -34.14 -11.71
CA GLU A 633 -4.49 -33.82 -11.33
C GLU A 633 -4.39 -33.36 -9.88
N ASP A 634 -3.17 -33.30 -9.36
CA ASP A 634 -2.83 -32.79 -8.04
C ASP A 634 -3.05 -31.27 -7.97
N ILE A 635 -4.27 -30.87 -7.64
CA ILE A 635 -4.73 -29.47 -7.56
C ILE A 635 -3.83 -28.58 -6.70
N SER A 636 -3.19 -29.14 -5.68
CA SER A 636 -2.25 -28.41 -4.82
C SER A 636 -1.05 -27.86 -5.59
N LYS A 637 -0.55 -28.58 -6.60
CA LYS A 637 0.57 -28.13 -7.45
C LYS A 637 0.19 -26.98 -8.39
N ARG A 638 -1.07 -26.93 -8.83
CA ARG A 638 -1.61 -25.84 -9.66
C ARG A 638 -1.81 -24.58 -8.84
N ILE A 639 -2.34 -24.72 -7.62
CA ILE A 639 -2.40 -23.67 -6.61
C ILE A 639 -1.00 -23.13 -6.31
N GLU A 640 -0.04 -23.99 -5.98
CA GLU A 640 1.38 -23.60 -5.76
C GLU A 640 1.96 -22.82 -6.95
N SER A 641 1.67 -23.26 -8.18
CA SER A 641 2.11 -22.58 -9.40
C SER A 641 1.49 -21.18 -9.56
N TYR A 642 0.22 -21.00 -9.20
CA TYR A 642 -0.44 -19.68 -9.17
C TYR A 642 0.19 -18.76 -8.12
N LEU A 643 0.33 -19.24 -6.87
CA LEU A 643 0.92 -18.47 -5.78
C LEU A 643 2.35 -18.00 -6.14
N TYR A 644 3.20 -18.92 -6.61
CA TYR A 644 4.54 -18.63 -7.13
C TYR A 644 4.52 -17.56 -8.23
N LEU A 645 3.66 -17.71 -9.25
CA LEU A 645 3.58 -16.74 -10.34
C LEU A 645 3.12 -15.35 -9.86
N THR A 646 2.25 -15.25 -8.85
CA THR A 646 1.85 -13.95 -8.29
C THR A 646 3.06 -13.21 -7.68
N GLN A 647 3.95 -13.92 -6.98
CA GLN A 647 5.18 -13.35 -6.43
C GLN A 647 6.19 -12.98 -7.54
N ILE A 648 6.32 -13.79 -8.58
CA ILE A 648 7.16 -13.46 -9.74
C ILE A 648 6.64 -12.21 -10.46
N GLN A 649 5.33 -12.13 -10.74
CA GLN A 649 4.71 -10.96 -11.38
C GLN A 649 4.91 -9.68 -10.54
N GLN A 650 4.64 -9.75 -9.23
CA GLN A 650 4.93 -8.65 -8.30
C GLN A 650 6.40 -8.24 -8.41
N SER A 651 7.33 -9.19 -8.31
CA SER A 651 8.77 -8.90 -8.33
C SER A 651 9.21 -8.17 -9.62
N LEU A 652 8.62 -8.51 -10.77
CA LEU A 652 8.91 -7.85 -12.06
C LEU A 652 8.33 -6.43 -12.16
N CYS A 653 7.16 -6.18 -11.57
CA CYS A 653 6.61 -4.83 -11.47
C CYS A 653 7.55 -3.92 -10.66
N TYR A 654 8.00 -4.40 -9.48
CA TYR A 654 8.91 -3.63 -8.63
C TYR A 654 10.31 -3.51 -9.25
N GLN A 655 10.80 -4.54 -9.98
CA GLN A 655 12.03 -4.42 -10.75
C GLN A 655 11.96 -3.24 -11.72
N THR A 656 10.89 -3.17 -12.51
CA THR A 656 10.70 -2.10 -13.50
C THR A 656 10.59 -0.73 -12.82
N ALA A 657 9.80 -0.64 -11.75
CA ALA A 657 9.61 0.59 -10.98
C ALA A 657 10.92 1.09 -10.35
N ILE A 658 11.61 0.23 -9.57
CA ILE A 658 12.87 0.55 -8.90
C ILE A 658 13.94 0.95 -9.91
N GLN A 659 14.11 0.19 -10.99
CA GLN A 659 15.07 0.55 -12.04
C GLN A 659 14.75 1.90 -12.70
N THR A 660 13.47 2.24 -12.84
CA THR A 660 13.03 3.50 -13.46
C THR A 660 13.35 4.70 -12.59
N TRP A 661 13.07 4.63 -11.29
CA TRP A 661 13.39 5.72 -10.37
C TRP A 661 14.88 5.78 -10.01
N ARG A 662 15.59 4.65 -9.91
CA ARG A 662 17.05 4.65 -9.71
C ARG A 662 17.78 5.26 -10.91
N ARG A 663 17.39 4.96 -12.16
CA ARG A 663 17.95 5.68 -13.31
C ARG A 663 17.47 7.14 -13.37
N GLY A 664 16.29 7.41 -12.82
CA GLY A 664 15.69 8.74 -12.61
C GLY A 664 16.44 9.71 -11.69
N LYS A 665 17.53 9.25 -11.05
CA LYS A 665 18.41 10.06 -10.17
C LYS A 665 19.02 11.30 -10.83
N ASN A 666 19.18 11.30 -12.16
CA ASN A 666 19.66 12.48 -12.89
C ASN A 666 18.57 13.55 -13.09
N THR A 667 18.99 14.78 -13.37
CA THR A 667 18.09 15.94 -13.49
C THR A 667 17.14 15.85 -14.69
N GLU A 668 17.55 15.24 -15.80
CA GLU A 668 16.70 15.08 -17.01
C GLU A 668 15.51 14.14 -16.76
N LEU A 669 15.69 13.13 -15.91
CA LEU A 669 14.69 12.09 -15.64
C LEU A 669 13.90 12.29 -14.33
N GLY A 670 13.99 13.47 -13.71
CA GLY A 670 13.14 13.86 -12.58
C GLY A 670 13.88 14.08 -11.26
N MET A 671 15.17 13.74 -11.17
CA MET A 671 15.95 13.78 -9.92
C MET A 671 15.26 13.00 -8.79
N THR A 672 14.79 11.78 -9.09
CA THR A 672 14.23 10.89 -8.08
C THR A 672 15.34 10.43 -7.14
N MET A 673 15.20 10.69 -5.84
CA MET A 673 16.24 10.48 -4.83
C MET A 673 15.84 9.56 -3.68
N GLY A 674 14.64 8.96 -3.75
CA GLY A 674 14.21 7.98 -2.78
C GLY A 674 13.10 7.07 -3.28
N ILE A 675 13.16 5.82 -2.82
CA ILE A 675 12.20 4.76 -3.11
C ILE A 675 11.95 3.98 -1.81
N LEU A 676 10.76 4.15 -1.25
CA LEU A 676 10.20 3.35 -0.17
C LEU A 676 8.98 2.63 -0.72
N TYR A 677 9.08 1.32 -0.94
CA TYR A 677 7.94 0.57 -1.50
C TYR A 677 6.91 0.19 -0.44
N TRP A 678 5.65 0.14 -0.83
CA TRP A 678 4.59 -0.51 -0.08
C TRP A 678 4.64 -2.01 -0.39
N GLN A 679 4.77 -2.93 0.55
CA GLN A 679 5.17 -2.77 1.95
C GLN A 679 6.27 -3.80 2.30
N LEU A 680 6.93 -3.66 3.44
CA LEU A 680 8.02 -4.58 3.83
C LEU A 680 7.48 -5.95 4.20
N ASN A 681 6.66 -5.99 5.26
CA ASN A 681 6.25 -7.16 6.02
C ASN A 681 4.72 -7.33 6.05
N ASP A 682 4.24 -8.49 6.50
CA ASP A 682 2.82 -8.77 6.76
C ASP A 682 2.49 -8.80 8.25
N ILE A 683 1.22 -8.49 8.57
CA ILE A 683 0.62 -8.67 9.91
C ILE A 683 0.03 -10.07 10.12
N TRP A 684 -0.32 -10.77 9.03
CA TRP A 684 -0.97 -12.08 8.99
C TRP A 684 -0.78 -12.74 7.61
N GLN A 685 -1.15 -14.01 7.46
CA GLN A 685 -1.04 -14.73 6.19
C GLN A 685 -2.22 -14.39 5.24
N GLY A 686 -2.13 -13.29 4.49
CA GLY A 686 -3.10 -12.87 3.46
C GLY A 686 -2.43 -12.34 2.19
N SER A 687 -3.20 -11.98 1.16
CA SER A 687 -2.68 -11.26 -0.01
C SER A 687 -2.29 -9.84 0.39
N SER A 688 -1.13 -9.38 -0.09
CA SER A 688 -0.60 -8.08 0.29
C SER A 688 0.50 -7.60 -0.66
N TRP A 689 0.92 -6.36 -0.47
CA TRP A 689 2.08 -5.76 -1.11
C TRP A 689 3.42 -6.14 -0.45
N SER A 690 3.40 -7.04 0.55
CA SER A 690 4.61 -7.37 1.31
C SER A 690 5.67 -8.03 0.43
N SER A 691 6.94 -7.83 0.82
CA SER A 691 8.08 -8.59 0.31
C SER A 691 8.52 -9.71 1.26
N ILE A 692 8.14 -9.63 2.54
CA ILE A 692 8.38 -10.64 3.57
C ILE A 692 7.03 -11.08 4.14
N GLU A 693 6.77 -12.39 4.07
CA GLU A 693 5.57 -13.05 4.60
C GLU A 693 5.53 -12.97 6.13
N TYR A 694 4.35 -13.08 6.75
CA TYR A 694 4.17 -12.98 8.22
C TYR A 694 5.12 -13.89 9.04
N SER A 695 5.46 -15.06 8.51
CA SER A 695 6.42 -16.00 9.13
C SER A 695 7.88 -15.53 9.10
N GLY A 696 8.20 -14.42 8.44
CA GLY A 696 9.55 -13.93 8.18
C GLY A 696 10.17 -14.47 6.87
N ARG A 697 9.46 -15.31 6.10
CA ARG A 697 9.94 -15.84 4.82
C ARG A 697 9.98 -14.74 3.75
N TRP A 698 11.06 -14.67 2.99
CA TRP A 698 11.18 -13.75 1.85
C TRP A 698 10.39 -14.25 0.64
N LYS A 699 9.49 -13.41 0.09
CA LYS A 699 8.89 -13.60 -1.23
C LYS A 699 9.93 -13.31 -2.34
N SER A 700 9.62 -13.69 -3.58
CA SER A 700 10.43 -13.36 -4.78
C SER A 700 10.84 -11.88 -4.85
N LEU A 701 9.92 -10.99 -4.44
CA LEU A 701 10.14 -9.54 -4.40
C LEU A 701 11.36 -9.15 -3.55
N HIS A 702 11.60 -9.74 -2.38
CA HIS A 702 12.71 -9.31 -1.52
C HIS A 702 14.08 -9.64 -2.14
N TYR A 703 14.18 -10.76 -2.86
CA TYR A 703 15.37 -11.12 -3.63
C TYR A 703 15.60 -10.21 -4.84
N VAL A 704 14.53 -9.75 -5.51
CA VAL A 704 14.63 -8.70 -6.54
C VAL A 704 15.05 -7.38 -5.91
N ALA A 705 14.40 -6.91 -4.85
CA ALA A 705 14.74 -5.65 -4.18
C ALA A 705 16.22 -5.62 -3.76
N LYS A 706 16.75 -6.72 -3.20
CA LYS A 706 18.17 -6.88 -2.89
C LYS A 706 19.09 -6.60 -4.08
N ARG A 707 18.76 -7.11 -5.28
CA ARG A 707 19.51 -6.87 -6.52
C ARG A 707 19.36 -5.42 -6.97
N GLU A 708 18.13 -4.95 -7.10
CA GLU A 708 17.81 -3.64 -7.66
C GLU A 708 18.17 -2.48 -6.73
N PHE A 709 18.44 -2.74 -5.44
CA PHE A 709 19.02 -1.79 -4.48
C PHE A 709 20.53 -1.95 -4.26
N ALA A 710 21.22 -2.83 -4.99
CA ALA A 710 22.67 -2.98 -4.88
C ALA A 710 23.42 -1.63 -5.12
N PRO A 711 24.60 -1.41 -4.49
CA PRO A 711 25.34 -0.15 -4.58
C PRO A 711 25.65 0.30 -6.01
N PHE A 712 25.80 -0.64 -6.95
CA PHE A 712 25.83 -0.39 -8.38
C PHE A 712 24.88 -1.36 -9.10
N ILE A 713 24.11 -0.87 -10.07
CA ILE A 713 23.28 -1.69 -10.95
C ILE A 713 23.42 -1.30 -12.42
N ILE A 714 23.08 -2.24 -13.30
CA ILE A 714 22.73 -1.95 -14.68
C ILE A 714 21.21 -1.92 -14.78
N SER A 715 20.65 -0.77 -15.10
CA SER A 715 19.24 -0.70 -15.50
C SER A 715 19.10 -0.90 -17.00
N ILE A 716 18.18 -1.77 -17.40
CA ILE A 716 17.87 -2.06 -18.80
C ILE A 716 16.39 -1.77 -19.03
N HIS A 717 16.07 -0.99 -20.05
CA HIS A 717 14.68 -0.81 -20.47
C HIS A 717 14.55 -0.72 -21.99
N GLN A 718 13.41 -1.15 -22.51
CA GLN A 718 13.07 -0.99 -23.91
C GLN A 718 12.37 0.36 -24.10
N GLN A 719 12.76 1.14 -25.12
CA GLN A 719 12.07 2.39 -25.46
C GLN A 719 10.62 2.12 -25.87
N GLY A 720 9.75 3.11 -25.66
CA GLY A 720 8.30 3.01 -25.93
C GLY A 720 7.92 2.67 -27.37
N ASP A 721 8.77 3.00 -28.36
CA ASP A 721 8.55 2.61 -29.76
C ASP A 721 8.87 1.13 -30.06
N GLY A 722 9.43 0.42 -29.08
CA GLY A 722 9.80 -0.98 -29.17
C GLY A 722 10.99 -1.29 -30.09
N LYS A 723 11.78 -0.29 -30.53
CA LYS A 723 12.89 -0.50 -31.50
C LYS A 723 14.28 -0.52 -30.88
N ALA A 724 14.48 0.04 -29.70
CA ALA A 724 15.78 0.00 -29.02
C ALA A 724 15.67 -0.37 -27.53
N VAL A 725 16.77 -0.90 -27.00
CA VAL A 725 17.01 -1.10 -25.58
C VAL A 725 18.06 -0.10 -25.13
N GLN A 726 17.76 0.69 -24.10
CA GLN A 726 18.73 1.57 -23.45
C GLN A 726 19.24 0.94 -22.16
N VAL A 727 20.54 1.17 -21.91
CA VAL A 727 21.27 0.62 -20.76
C VAL A 727 21.89 1.76 -19.98
N TYR A 728 21.64 1.78 -18.67
CA TYR A 728 22.16 2.77 -17.73
C TYR A 728 23.04 2.10 -16.68
N GLY A 729 24.18 2.72 -16.34
CA GLY A 729 24.91 2.44 -15.11
C GLY A 729 24.42 3.39 -14.00
N VAL A 730 24.06 2.84 -12.84
CA VAL A 730 23.59 3.63 -11.69
C VAL A 730 24.43 3.30 -10.47
N SER A 731 25.03 4.32 -9.86
CA SER A 731 25.91 4.22 -8.70
C SER A 731 25.34 4.96 -7.49
N ASP A 732 25.37 4.30 -6.33
CA ASP A 732 25.28 4.91 -5.00
C ASP A 732 26.64 4.95 -4.28
N VAL A 733 27.71 4.54 -4.97
CA VAL A 733 29.08 4.58 -4.43
C VAL A 733 29.61 6.00 -4.50
N ASN A 734 30.18 6.50 -3.39
CA ASN A 734 30.72 7.86 -3.27
C ASN A 734 32.20 7.96 -3.72
N GLU A 735 32.53 7.30 -4.83
CA GLU A 735 33.80 7.43 -5.56
C GLU A 735 33.56 7.18 -7.06
N ASP A 736 34.44 7.70 -7.91
CA ASP A 736 34.36 7.48 -9.35
C ASP A 736 34.71 6.03 -9.71
N LEU A 737 33.98 5.47 -10.68
CA LEU A 737 34.08 4.08 -11.12
C LEU A 737 34.40 3.98 -12.62
N HIS A 738 35.25 3.02 -12.97
CA HIS A 738 35.33 2.47 -14.32
C HIS A 738 34.51 1.18 -14.40
N VAL A 739 33.67 1.06 -15.42
CA VAL A 739 32.81 -0.11 -15.65
C VAL A 739 33.21 -0.82 -16.94
N ASP A 740 33.53 -2.11 -16.84
CA ASP A 740 33.67 -3.00 -17.98
C ASP A 740 32.35 -3.77 -18.18
N VAL A 741 31.77 -3.73 -19.39
CA VAL A 741 30.43 -4.27 -19.68
C VAL A 741 30.48 -5.19 -20.89
N VAL A 742 29.82 -6.35 -20.78
CA VAL A 742 29.71 -7.36 -21.84
C VAL A 742 28.24 -7.61 -22.13
N PHE A 743 27.79 -7.25 -23.33
CA PHE A 743 26.45 -7.51 -23.85
C PHE A 743 26.47 -8.79 -24.68
N GLU A 744 25.66 -9.78 -24.32
CA GLU A 744 25.55 -11.06 -25.00
C GLU A 744 24.13 -11.25 -25.53
N LEU A 745 24.01 -11.52 -26.83
CA LEU A 745 22.77 -12.06 -27.41
C LEU A 745 22.77 -13.58 -27.18
N ARG A 746 21.81 -14.10 -26.41
CA ARG A 746 21.71 -15.52 -26.06
C ARG A 746 20.42 -16.14 -26.57
N ARG A 747 20.42 -17.43 -26.92
CA ARG A 747 19.21 -18.18 -27.33
C ARG A 747 18.32 -18.49 -26.14
N THR A 748 17.02 -18.22 -26.22
CA THR A 748 16.04 -18.51 -25.14
C THR A 748 15.91 -20.00 -24.83
N ALA A 749 16.19 -20.88 -25.79
CA ALA A 749 16.07 -22.32 -25.60
C ALA A 749 17.07 -22.87 -24.56
N CYS A 750 18.34 -22.48 -24.66
CA CYS A 750 19.44 -23.07 -23.89
C CYS A 750 20.47 -22.08 -23.34
N GLY A 751 20.29 -20.78 -23.57
CA GLY A 751 21.21 -19.74 -23.10
C GLY A 751 22.51 -19.63 -23.89
N THR A 752 22.72 -20.38 -24.98
CA THR A 752 23.96 -20.29 -25.79
C THR A 752 24.17 -18.89 -26.35
N ILE A 753 25.41 -18.39 -26.26
CA ILE A 753 25.84 -17.12 -26.88
C ILE A 753 25.72 -17.23 -28.40
N VAL A 754 25.22 -16.17 -29.03
CA VAL A 754 25.15 -16.00 -30.49
C VAL A 754 26.04 -14.84 -30.95
N LYS A 755 26.08 -13.75 -30.17
CA LYS A 755 26.82 -12.52 -30.48
C LYS A 755 27.23 -11.85 -29.16
N THR A 756 28.40 -11.21 -29.15
CA THR A 756 28.91 -10.49 -27.98
C THR A 756 29.40 -9.11 -28.39
N ILE A 757 29.13 -8.09 -27.56
CA ILE A 757 29.65 -6.73 -27.69
C ILE A 757 30.31 -6.36 -26.37
N ASN A 758 31.59 -5.97 -26.42
CA ASN A 758 32.35 -5.55 -25.26
C ASN A 758 32.46 -4.02 -25.20
N ARG A 759 32.42 -3.48 -23.99
CA ARG A 759 32.79 -2.10 -23.63
C ARG A 759 33.70 -2.17 -22.40
N GLN A 760 34.69 -1.28 -22.34
CA GLN A 760 35.66 -1.25 -21.25
C GLN A 760 35.90 0.17 -20.78
N ALA A 761 36.26 0.32 -19.51
CA ALA A 761 36.58 1.59 -18.86
C ALA A 761 35.53 2.70 -19.09
N ILE A 762 34.23 2.36 -19.05
CA ILE A 762 33.17 3.37 -19.09
C ILE A 762 33.22 4.16 -17.78
N PRO A 763 33.41 5.49 -17.80
CA PRO A 763 33.45 6.29 -16.58
C PRO A 763 32.04 6.59 -16.06
N ILE A 764 31.82 6.28 -14.79
CA ILE A 764 30.64 6.65 -14.00
C ILE A 764 31.13 7.42 -12.78
N ALA A 765 30.68 8.66 -12.61
CA ALA A 765 31.11 9.50 -11.49
C ALA A 765 30.48 9.02 -10.16
N ALA A 766 31.06 9.48 -9.05
CA ALA A 766 30.51 9.28 -7.71
C ALA A 766 29.00 9.63 -7.68
N LEU A 767 28.19 8.72 -7.16
CA LEU A 767 26.73 8.84 -7.03
C LEU A 767 25.93 9.06 -8.35
N GLU A 768 26.52 8.87 -9.54
CA GLU A 768 25.89 9.18 -10.83
C GLU A 768 24.84 8.13 -11.30
N SER A 769 23.88 8.57 -12.13
CA SER A 769 23.08 7.71 -13.02
C SER A 769 23.25 8.17 -14.47
N ARG A 770 23.76 7.28 -15.35
CA ARG A 770 24.17 7.65 -16.71
C ARG A 770 23.84 6.56 -17.74
N ALA A 771 23.38 6.97 -18.92
CA ALA A 771 23.24 6.10 -20.09
C ALA A 771 24.61 5.67 -20.63
N ILE A 772 24.80 4.36 -20.84
CA ILE A 772 26.09 3.78 -21.25
C ILE A 772 26.06 3.11 -22.63
N GLU A 773 24.90 2.64 -23.10
CA GLU A 773 24.75 2.01 -24.43
C GLU A 773 23.27 2.11 -24.87
N GLU A 774 23.04 2.23 -26.19
CA GLU A 774 21.73 2.05 -26.82
C GLU A 774 21.83 0.98 -27.92
N LEU A 775 21.06 -0.10 -27.78
CA LEU A 775 21.04 -1.24 -28.69
C LEU A 775 19.74 -1.25 -29.50
N LYS A 776 19.82 -0.87 -30.79
CA LYS A 776 18.70 -1.03 -31.73
C LYS A 776 18.39 -2.52 -31.91
N ILE A 777 17.20 -2.95 -31.49
CA ILE A 777 16.83 -4.36 -31.34
C ILE A 777 17.01 -5.13 -32.65
N ASP A 778 16.50 -4.60 -33.76
CA ASP A 778 16.51 -5.36 -35.02
C ASP A 778 17.95 -5.48 -35.58
N THR A 779 18.83 -4.49 -35.35
CA THR A 779 20.27 -4.52 -35.68
C THR A 779 21.10 -5.34 -34.68
N PHE A 780 20.68 -5.41 -33.42
CA PHE A 780 21.33 -6.24 -32.41
C PHE A 780 21.03 -7.72 -32.65
N LEU A 781 19.75 -8.04 -32.85
CA LEU A 781 19.26 -9.35 -33.28
C LEU A 781 19.90 -9.78 -34.59
N ASP A 782 19.87 -8.93 -35.63
CA ASP A 782 20.47 -9.20 -36.94
C ASP A 782 20.06 -10.58 -37.50
N HIS A 783 18.75 -10.74 -37.73
CA HIS A 783 18.12 -12.02 -38.02
C HIS A 783 18.80 -12.81 -39.16
N GLU A 784 19.24 -12.12 -40.21
CA GLU A 784 19.87 -12.74 -41.38
C GLU A 784 21.19 -13.45 -41.03
N SER A 785 21.98 -12.90 -40.10
CA SER A 785 23.27 -13.49 -39.70
C SER A 785 23.17 -14.43 -38.48
N THR A 786 22.21 -14.20 -37.59
CA THR A 786 22.13 -14.91 -36.29
C THR A 786 21.03 -15.96 -36.18
N SER A 787 20.01 -15.88 -37.05
CA SER A 787 18.70 -16.54 -36.89
C SER A 787 17.97 -16.20 -35.58
N CYS A 788 18.30 -15.07 -34.94
CA CYS A 788 17.61 -14.60 -33.74
C CYS A 788 16.36 -13.76 -34.09
N HIS A 789 15.29 -14.03 -33.36
CA HIS A 789 14.07 -13.23 -33.32
C HIS A 789 13.78 -12.81 -31.87
N ARG A 790 12.85 -11.87 -31.70
CA ARG A 790 12.38 -11.41 -30.38
C ARG A 790 11.85 -12.52 -29.45
N ARG A 791 11.42 -13.66 -30.01
CA ARG A 791 10.94 -14.84 -29.28
C ARG A 791 12.01 -15.91 -29.04
N SER A 792 13.09 -15.94 -29.82
CA SER A 792 14.09 -17.01 -29.80
C SER A 792 15.43 -16.61 -29.17
N CYS A 793 15.67 -15.31 -28.95
CA CYS A 793 16.87 -14.80 -28.29
C CYS A 793 16.52 -13.67 -27.30
N PHE A 794 17.45 -13.38 -26.40
CA PHE A 794 17.34 -12.36 -25.36
C PHE A 794 18.70 -11.68 -25.12
N LEU A 795 18.69 -10.48 -24.53
CA LEU A 795 19.89 -9.76 -24.11
C LEU A 795 20.28 -10.22 -22.70
N PHE A 796 21.57 -10.49 -22.50
CA PHE A 796 22.17 -10.78 -21.21
C PHE A 796 23.40 -9.87 -21.03
N VAL A 797 23.59 -9.32 -19.84
CA VAL A 797 24.60 -8.30 -19.57
C VAL A 797 25.39 -8.66 -18.32
N ARG A 798 26.71 -8.73 -18.47
CA ARG A 798 27.66 -8.83 -17.35
C ARG A 798 28.40 -7.51 -17.19
N CYS A 799 28.74 -7.14 -15.96
CA CYS A 799 29.75 -6.11 -15.75
C CYS A 799 30.59 -6.28 -14.48
N VAL A 800 31.72 -5.57 -14.48
CA VAL A 800 32.64 -5.43 -13.35
C VAL A 800 32.95 -3.95 -13.17
N THR A 801 32.82 -3.45 -11.94
CA THR A 801 33.17 -2.07 -11.56
C THR A 801 34.52 -2.04 -10.85
N LYS A 802 35.30 -0.99 -11.12
CA LYS A 802 36.61 -0.75 -10.52
C LYS A 802 36.68 0.69 -10.01
N SER A 803 37.19 0.87 -8.79
CA SER A 803 37.49 2.18 -8.21
C SER A 803 38.53 2.89 -9.07
N VAL A 804 38.29 4.14 -9.47
CA VAL A 804 39.27 4.95 -10.20
C VAL A 804 40.51 5.21 -9.33
N ALA A 805 40.30 5.46 -8.02
CA ALA A 805 41.36 5.82 -7.09
C ALA A 805 42.30 4.65 -6.76
N THR A 806 41.77 3.44 -6.60
CA THR A 806 42.55 2.27 -6.16
C THR A 806 42.80 1.23 -7.26
N SER A 807 42.12 1.33 -8.41
CA SER A 807 42.06 0.28 -9.45
C SER A 807 41.61 -1.09 -8.97
N THR A 808 41.07 -1.21 -7.75
CA THR A 808 40.50 -2.45 -7.22
C THR A 808 39.08 -2.67 -7.72
N THR A 809 38.68 -3.94 -7.87
CA THR A 809 37.30 -4.31 -8.18
C THR A 809 36.40 -3.95 -7.00
N VAL A 810 35.41 -3.09 -7.22
CA VAL A 810 34.43 -2.67 -6.20
C VAL A 810 33.28 -3.67 -6.13
N ALA A 811 32.74 -4.04 -7.30
CA ALA A 811 31.72 -5.09 -7.41
C ALA A 811 31.79 -5.79 -8.78
N ALA A 812 31.33 -7.04 -8.82
CA ALA A 812 30.74 -7.59 -10.02
C ALA A 812 29.24 -7.28 -9.98
N CYS A 813 28.68 -6.86 -11.11
CA CYS A 813 27.24 -6.68 -11.25
C CYS A 813 26.55 -8.06 -11.23
N GLU A 814 25.36 -8.19 -10.65
CA GLU A 814 24.55 -9.38 -10.92
C GLU A 814 24.12 -9.42 -12.39
N ASP A 815 24.04 -10.63 -12.95
CA ASP A 815 23.76 -10.90 -14.36
C ASP A 815 22.36 -10.40 -14.76
N THR A 816 22.31 -9.21 -15.38
CA THR A 816 21.07 -8.54 -15.78
C THR A 816 20.66 -8.98 -17.18
N HIS A 817 19.36 -9.07 -17.47
CA HIS A 817 18.87 -9.57 -18.76
C HIS A 817 17.56 -8.93 -19.19
N HIS A 818 17.31 -8.89 -20.51
CA HIS A 818 16.08 -8.36 -21.11
C HIS A 818 15.54 -9.30 -22.19
N PHE A 819 14.27 -9.67 -22.06
CA PHE A 819 13.56 -10.49 -23.05
C PHE A 819 12.74 -9.61 -23.99
N PHE A 820 12.95 -9.74 -25.30
CA PHE A 820 12.29 -8.89 -26.31
C PHE A 820 10.82 -9.27 -26.59
N ALA A 821 10.25 -10.23 -25.85
CA ALA A 821 8.86 -10.66 -25.93
C ALA A 821 8.36 -11.15 -24.55
N PRO A 822 7.04 -11.08 -24.28
CA PRO A 822 6.44 -11.66 -23.08
C PRO A 822 6.81 -13.13 -22.86
N TYR A 823 7.00 -13.56 -21.61
CA TYR A 823 7.45 -14.92 -21.29
C TYR A 823 6.59 -16.02 -21.90
N LYS A 824 5.26 -15.85 -21.92
CA LYS A 824 4.27 -16.71 -22.60
C LYS A 824 4.37 -16.76 -24.15
N ARG A 825 5.34 -16.07 -24.75
CA ARG A 825 5.62 -16.04 -26.19
C ARG A 825 7.08 -16.40 -26.52
N LEU A 826 7.89 -16.76 -25.52
CA LEU A 826 9.29 -17.16 -25.73
C LEU A 826 9.37 -18.62 -26.19
N ASN A 827 10.32 -18.91 -27.09
CA ASN A 827 10.66 -20.26 -27.50
C ASN A 827 11.60 -20.87 -26.45
N LEU A 828 11.03 -21.26 -25.30
CA LEU A 828 11.77 -21.82 -24.17
C LEU A 828 12.14 -23.28 -24.42
N GLY A 829 13.31 -23.67 -23.91
CA GLY A 829 13.69 -25.07 -23.76
C GLY A 829 13.11 -25.63 -22.46
N TRP A 830 13.11 -26.96 -22.38
CA TRP A 830 12.54 -27.73 -21.28
C TRP A 830 13.60 -28.67 -20.70
N GLY A 831 13.51 -28.90 -19.39
CA GLY A 831 14.46 -29.69 -18.64
C GLY A 831 14.25 -29.51 -17.14
N GLU A 832 15.15 -30.10 -16.36
CA GLU A 832 15.13 -30.10 -14.90
C GLU A 832 16.25 -29.22 -14.32
N VAL A 833 15.95 -28.55 -13.20
CA VAL A 833 16.92 -27.94 -12.28
C VAL A 833 16.91 -28.76 -10.99
N ALA A 834 18.05 -29.36 -10.63
CA ALA A 834 18.16 -30.26 -9.48
C ALA A 834 19.12 -29.71 -8.42
N ALA A 835 18.77 -29.90 -7.14
CA ALA A 835 19.68 -29.73 -6.02
C ALA A 835 20.61 -30.95 -5.94
N HIS A 836 21.86 -30.78 -6.35
CA HIS A 836 22.83 -31.86 -6.53
C HIS A 836 23.56 -32.24 -5.24
N SER A 837 23.85 -31.27 -4.37
CA SER A 837 24.54 -31.51 -3.10
C SER A 837 24.24 -30.40 -2.09
N VAL A 838 24.13 -30.77 -0.82
CA VAL A 838 23.97 -29.86 0.32
C VAL A 838 25.16 -30.03 1.28
N VAL A 839 25.76 -28.92 1.71
CA VAL A 839 26.85 -28.89 2.69
C VAL A 839 26.46 -27.97 3.84
N LYS A 840 26.49 -28.48 5.07
CA LYS A 840 26.31 -27.66 6.29
C LYS A 840 27.67 -27.09 6.70
N THR A 841 27.72 -25.79 6.95
CA THR A 841 28.89 -25.06 7.46
C THR A 841 28.49 -24.33 8.74
N GLU A 842 29.37 -24.38 9.74
CA GLU A 842 29.19 -23.72 11.05
C GLU A 842 30.39 -22.80 11.28
N MET A 843 30.17 -21.50 11.43
CA MET A 843 31.20 -20.48 11.66
C MET A 843 30.64 -19.45 12.65
N ASP A 844 31.38 -19.16 13.72
CA ASP A 844 31.05 -18.11 14.71
C ASP A 844 29.58 -18.13 15.16
N SER A 845 29.09 -19.32 15.52
CA SER A 845 27.69 -19.64 15.87
C SER A 845 26.63 -19.48 14.77
N ALA A 846 26.97 -18.97 13.59
CA ALA A 846 26.09 -18.96 12.43
C ALA A 846 26.13 -20.32 11.69
N VAL A 847 24.94 -20.85 11.39
CA VAL A 847 24.79 -22.09 10.61
C VAL A 847 24.29 -21.75 9.20
N THR A 848 25.02 -22.21 8.19
CA THR A 848 24.69 -22.00 6.77
C THR A 848 24.62 -23.33 6.03
N PHE A 849 23.65 -23.49 5.13
CA PHE A 849 23.60 -24.62 4.19
C PHE A 849 23.94 -24.15 2.77
N SER A 850 25.03 -24.65 2.19
CA SER A 850 25.39 -24.44 0.79
C SER A 850 24.74 -25.50 -0.09
N VAL A 851 23.82 -25.10 -0.97
CA VAL A 851 23.10 -25.96 -1.92
C VAL A 851 23.62 -25.71 -3.32
N LYS A 852 24.15 -26.75 -3.96
CA LYS A 852 24.61 -26.72 -5.36
C LYS A 852 23.47 -27.10 -6.28
N LEU A 853 22.99 -26.15 -7.07
CA LEU A 853 22.05 -26.39 -8.17
C LEU A 853 22.79 -26.72 -9.45
N VAL A 854 22.21 -27.64 -10.23
CA VAL A 854 22.64 -27.96 -11.60
C VAL A 854 21.42 -27.92 -12.49
N THR A 855 21.49 -27.19 -13.61
CA THR A 855 20.47 -27.24 -14.66
C THR A 855 20.94 -28.10 -15.82
N SER A 856 20.00 -28.76 -16.49
CA SER A 856 20.21 -29.45 -17.75
C SER A 856 20.41 -28.45 -18.91
N TYR A 857 20.46 -28.91 -20.17
CA TYR A 857 20.79 -28.06 -21.33
C TYR A 857 19.61 -27.18 -21.82
N PHE A 858 19.05 -26.39 -20.91
CA PHE A 858 18.01 -25.40 -21.18
C PHE A 858 18.21 -24.13 -20.33
N ALA A 859 17.63 -23.00 -20.74
CA ALA A 859 17.61 -21.80 -19.90
C ALA A 859 16.41 -21.85 -18.95
N ALA A 860 16.64 -21.96 -17.64
CA ALA A 860 15.60 -22.02 -16.62
C ALA A 860 15.31 -20.61 -16.08
N LEU A 861 14.07 -20.13 -16.26
CA LEU A 861 13.67 -18.78 -15.87
C LEU A 861 13.11 -18.79 -14.44
N PHE A 862 13.39 -17.73 -13.67
CA PHE A 862 12.85 -17.52 -12.32
C PHE A 862 13.07 -18.70 -11.37
N VAL A 863 14.27 -19.30 -11.41
CA VAL A 863 14.65 -20.40 -10.53
C VAL A 863 14.58 -19.95 -9.08
N GLU A 864 13.82 -20.71 -8.30
CA GLU A 864 13.67 -20.53 -6.86
C GLU A 864 13.93 -21.85 -6.13
N VAL A 865 14.64 -21.75 -5.01
CA VAL A 865 14.74 -22.82 -4.02
C VAL A 865 13.97 -22.39 -2.77
N ASP A 866 13.26 -23.32 -2.16
CA ASP A 866 12.58 -23.14 -0.88
C ASP A 866 12.90 -24.32 0.05
N ALA A 867 12.87 -24.07 1.36
CA ALA A 867 13.01 -25.05 2.43
C ALA A 867 11.83 -24.90 3.41
N PRO A 868 10.63 -25.39 3.06
CA PRO A 868 9.43 -25.20 3.88
C PRO A 868 9.61 -25.71 5.31
N GLY A 869 9.09 -24.95 6.28
CA GLY A 869 9.25 -25.23 7.71
C GLY A 869 10.60 -24.81 8.32
N VAL A 870 11.51 -24.20 7.54
CA VAL A 870 12.78 -23.66 8.05
C VAL A 870 12.82 -22.15 7.84
N LEU A 871 12.97 -21.38 8.92
CA LEU A 871 13.10 -19.92 8.84
C LEU A 871 14.55 -19.51 8.54
N GLY A 872 14.70 -18.62 7.56
CA GLY A 872 15.97 -18.15 7.04
C GLY A 872 15.78 -17.51 5.67
N TYR A 873 16.87 -17.20 4.98
CA TYR A 873 16.84 -16.63 3.63
C TYR A 873 17.99 -17.16 2.77
N TRP A 874 17.75 -17.20 1.45
CA TRP A 874 18.75 -17.62 0.48
C TRP A 874 19.69 -16.47 0.10
N SER A 875 20.90 -16.79 -0.37
CA SER A 875 21.84 -15.79 -0.87
C SER A 875 21.30 -15.07 -2.12
N SER A 876 20.53 -15.78 -2.95
CA SER A 876 19.81 -15.28 -4.12
C SER A 876 18.64 -16.23 -4.45
N ASN A 877 17.54 -15.70 -5.00
CA ASN A 877 16.39 -16.47 -5.52
C ASN A 877 15.77 -15.73 -6.71
N SER A 878 14.84 -16.36 -7.42
CA SER A 878 14.10 -15.79 -8.56
C SER A 878 15.02 -15.35 -9.71
N PHE A 879 16.03 -16.16 -10.04
CA PHE A 879 17.08 -15.83 -11.01
C PHE A 879 17.03 -16.68 -12.29
N LEU A 880 17.73 -16.26 -13.33
CA LEU A 880 17.95 -17.04 -14.56
C LEU A 880 19.10 -18.04 -14.33
N MET A 881 18.96 -19.28 -14.81
CA MET A 881 20.09 -20.20 -15.03
C MET A 881 20.20 -20.54 -16.52
N LEU A 882 21.43 -20.59 -17.03
CA LEU A 882 21.76 -20.91 -18.42
C LEU A 882 22.02 -22.42 -18.59
N GLY A 883 21.92 -22.96 -19.82
CA GLY A 883 22.05 -24.41 -20.04
C GLY A 883 23.39 -24.97 -19.57
N ASN A 884 23.33 -26.09 -18.81
CA ASN A 884 24.46 -26.72 -18.11
C ASN A 884 25.15 -25.85 -17.04
N GLU A 885 24.53 -24.76 -16.59
CA GLU A 885 25.05 -23.96 -15.48
C GLU A 885 25.01 -24.74 -14.15
N THR A 886 26.01 -24.46 -13.31
CA THR A 886 26.06 -24.89 -11.92
C THR A 886 26.14 -23.65 -11.03
N LYS A 887 25.23 -23.53 -10.06
CA LYS A 887 25.16 -22.37 -9.17
C LYS A 887 25.03 -22.83 -7.72
N THR A 888 25.86 -22.30 -6.83
CA THR A 888 25.77 -22.57 -5.39
C THR A 888 25.01 -21.44 -4.71
N LEU A 889 23.96 -21.77 -3.97
CA LEU A 889 23.26 -20.85 -3.08
C LEU A 889 23.60 -21.18 -1.62
N ASN A 890 23.65 -20.17 -0.77
CA ASN A 890 23.77 -20.34 0.67
C ASN A 890 22.43 -20.00 1.33
N PHE A 891 21.95 -20.84 2.23
CA PHE A 891 20.81 -20.55 3.09
C PHE A 891 21.31 -20.18 4.48
N THR A 892 21.04 -18.96 4.91
CA THR A 892 21.33 -18.46 6.26
C THR A 892 20.14 -18.75 7.14
N LEU A 893 20.34 -19.53 8.22
CA LEU A 893 19.30 -19.79 9.20
C LEU A 893 18.99 -18.57 10.07
N ALA A 894 17.72 -18.37 10.40
CA ALA A 894 17.36 -17.57 11.57
C ALA A 894 17.79 -18.30 12.86
N SER A 895 18.18 -17.54 13.89
CA SER A 895 19.09 -17.97 14.97
C SER A 895 18.63 -19.09 15.92
N ASP A 896 17.44 -19.67 15.74
CA ASP A 896 16.84 -20.64 16.68
C ASP A 896 16.92 -22.11 16.21
N ALA A 897 17.63 -22.39 15.10
CA ALA A 897 17.55 -23.67 14.37
C ALA A 897 18.80 -24.60 14.44
N GLU A 898 19.62 -24.51 15.50
CA GLU A 898 20.91 -25.21 15.65
C GLU A 898 20.88 -26.74 15.39
N LYS A 899 19.73 -27.39 15.56
CA LYS A 899 19.57 -28.86 15.55
C LYS A 899 19.30 -29.48 14.16
N LEU A 900 19.22 -28.69 13.08
CA LEU A 900 18.91 -29.24 11.76
C LEU A 900 20.13 -29.95 11.12
N SER A 901 19.94 -31.20 10.69
CA SER A 901 20.96 -31.97 9.99
C SER A 901 20.91 -31.75 8.47
N THR A 902 22.03 -31.98 7.78
CA THR A 902 22.14 -31.87 6.32
C THR A 902 21.09 -32.72 5.60
N ASP A 903 20.88 -33.96 6.04
CA ASP A 903 19.89 -34.87 5.46
C ASP A 903 18.44 -34.41 5.69
N ALA A 904 18.16 -33.80 6.86
CA ALA A 904 16.84 -33.26 7.16
C ALA A 904 16.55 -32.03 6.29
N PHE A 905 17.48 -31.08 6.21
CA PHE A 905 17.36 -29.91 5.34
C PHE A 905 17.23 -30.31 3.87
N SER A 906 18.05 -31.25 3.39
CA SER A 906 18.03 -31.75 1.99
C SER A 906 16.66 -32.33 1.60
N ARG A 907 15.96 -33.01 2.51
CA ARG A 907 14.62 -33.56 2.27
C ARG A 907 13.50 -32.52 2.23
N LEU A 908 13.75 -31.30 2.71
CA LEU A 908 12.80 -30.18 2.65
C LEU A 908 12.95 -29.35 1.37
N LEU A 909 14.05 -29.50 0.63
CA LEU A 909 14.31 -28.66 -0.53
C LEU A 909 13.30 -28.88 -1.65
N THR A 910 12.66 -27.79 -2.08
CA THR A 910 11.87 -27.74 -3.31
C THR A 910 12.49 -26.74 -4.27
N VAL A 911 12.59 -27.10 -5.55
CA VAL A 911 13.11 -26.23 -6.62
C VAL A 911 12.00 -25.96 -7.62
N ASN A 912 11.75 -24.69 -7.91
CA ASN A 912 10.73 -24.20 -8.84
C ASN A 912 11.39 -23.33 -9.92
N TRP A 913 10.77 -23.28 -11.10
CA TRP A 913 11.17 -22.42 -12.22
C TRP A 913 9.97 -22.25 -13.16
N LEU A 914 10.02 -21.25 -14.03
CA LEU A 914 8.87 -20.87 -14.85
C LEU A 914 8.30 -22.02 -15.67
N GLN A 915 9.15 -22.73 -16.42
CA GLN A 915 8.67 -23.82 -17.29
C GLN A 915 7.98 -24.94 -16.50
N LYS A 916 8.40 -25.24 -15.26
CA LYS A 916 7.71 -26.20 -14.38
C LYS A 916 6.26 -25.81 -14.08
N SER A 917 5.98 -24.50 -13.96
CA SER A 917 4.61 -24.01 -13.80
C SER A 917 3.76 -24.16 -15.07
N TYR A 918 4.39 -24.23 -16.25
CA TYR A 918 3.75 -24.39 -17.56
C TYR A 918 3.61 -25.84 -18.01
N ASP A 919 4.41 -26.78 -17.48
CA ASP A 919 4.38 -28.22 -17.83
C ASP A 919 3.01 -28.85 -17.51
N ASN A 920 2.24 -28.21 -16.63
CA ASN A 920 0.86 -28.56 -16.29
C ASN A 920 -0.20 -27.87 -17.21
N ALA A 921 0.12 -27.46 -18.45
CA ALA A 921 -0.84 -26.77 -19.33
C ALA A 921 -0.99 -27.48 -20.69
N VAL A 922 -2.15 -28.10 -20.96
CA VAL A 922 -2.42 -28.76 -22.26
C VAL A 922 -3.84 -28.54 -22.80
N ASP A 923 -3.86 -28.31 -24.12
CA ASP A 923 -4.86 -28.63 -25.15
C ASP A 923 -6.12 -27.75 -25.42
N GLU A 924 -6.43 -27.64 -26.71
CA GLU A 924 -7.52 -26.83 -27.31
C GLU A 924 -8.91 -27.50 -27.22
N ALA A 925 -8.99 -28.73 -26.71
CA ALA A 925 -10.26 -29.47 -26.56
C ALA A 925 -11.26 -28.82 -25.59
N ALA A 926 -10.79 -27.90 -24.74
CA ALA A 926 -11.52 -27.22 -23.66
C ALA A 926 -12.81 -26.49 -24.09
N LEU A 927 -12.81 -25.84 -25.26
CA LEU A 927 -13.92 -25.00 -25.73
C LEU A 927 -15.24 -25.76 -25.99
N ARG A 928 -15.16 -27.09 -26.10
CA ARG A 928 -16.34 -27.95 -26.26
C ARG A 928 -16.93 -28.33 -24.90
N SER A 929 -16.07 -28.83 -24.01
CA SER A 929 -16.44 -29.27 -22.67
C SER A 929 -17.15 -28.19 -21.84
N LEU A 930 -16.72 -26.92 -21.87
CA LEU A 930 -17.37 -25.87 -21.07
C LEU A 930 -18.79 -25.54 -21.55
N ASN A 931 -19.05 -25.64 -22.86
CA ASN A 931 -20.41 -25.55 -23.39
C ASN A 931 -21.23 -26.76 -22.91
N ASP A 932 -20.64 -27.95 -22.88
CA ASP A 932 -21.30 -29.16 -22.37
C ASP A 932 -21.62 -29.04 -20.86
N SER A 933 -20.72 -28.46 -20.05
CA SER A 933 -20.95 -28.18 -18.61
C SER A 933 -22.14 -27.23 -18.39
N LEU A 934 -22.17 -26.10 -19.10
CA LEU A 934 -23.30 -25.15 -19.08
C LEU A 934 -24.61 -25.81 -19.54
N VAL A 935 -24.56 -26.66 -20.58
CA VAL A 935 -25.73 -27.40 -21.08
C VAL A 935 -26.19 -28.49 -20.10
N SER A 936 -25.28 -29.05 -19.30
CA SER A 936 -25.60 -30.03 -18.25
C SER A 936 -26.10 -29.42 -16.93
N GLY A 937 -25.98 -28.09 -16.75
CA GLY A 937 -26.34 -27.39 -15.53
C GLY A 937 -25.34 -27.53 -14.37
N SER A 938 -24.12 -28.02 -14.64
CA SER A 938 -23.05 -28.17 -13.62
C SER A 938 -22.30 -26.87 -13.30
N LEU A 939 -22.60 -25.78 -14.03
CA LEU A 939 -22.00 -24.46 -13.87
C LEU A 939 -23.07 -23.41 -14.19
N SER A 940 -23.26 -22.42 -13.31
CA SER A 940 -24.33 -21.42 -13.49
C SER A 940 -24.03 -20.46 -14.63
N ARG A 941 -25.06 -19.75 -15.11
CA ARG A 941 -24.87 -18.78 -16.20
C ARG A 941 -24.02 -17.58 -15.77
N GLN A 942 -24.15 -17.15 -14.51
CA GLN A 942 -23.35 -16.07 -13.93
C GLN A 942 -21.88 -16.46 -13.85
N GLU A 943 -21.56 -17.64 -13.28
CA GLU A 943 -20.19 -18.17 -13.30
C GLU A 943 -19.69 -18.32 -14.74
N TYR A 944 -20.50 -18.83 -15.67
CA TYR A 944 -20.08 -18.97 -17.07
C TYR A 944 -19.70 -17.61 -17.69
N ASP A 945 -20.52 -16.58 -17.50
CA ASP A 945 -20.31 -15.25 -18.08
C ASP A 945 -19.21 -14.45 -17.35
N GLU A 946 -18.97 -14.69 -16.05
CA GLU A 946 -17.77 -14.21 -15.34
C GLU A 946 -16.49 -14.87 -15.87
N LEU A 947 -16.53 -16.17 -16.18
CA LEU A 947 -15.36 -16.91 -16.65
C LEU A 947 -15.08 -16.70 -18.15
N LEU A 948 -16.07 -16.26 -18.94
CA LEU A 948 -16.01 -16.13 -20.39
C LEU A 948 -14.94 -15.16 -20.95
N PRO A 949 -14.71 -13.95 -20.38
CA PRO A 949 -13.73 -12.99 -20.90
C PRO A 949 -12.28 -13.51 -20.84
N PHE A 950 -11.99 -14.40 -19.90
CA PHE A 950 -10.65 -14.93 -19.64
C PHE A 950 -10.29 -16.15 -20.51
N LEU A 951 -11.27 -16.73 -21.20
CA LEU A 951 -11.10 -17.82 -22.16
C LEU A 951 -10.83 -17.33 -23.59
N ALA A 952 -11.27 -16.12 -23.92
CA ALA A 952 -11.09 -15.50 -25.23
C ALA A 952 -9.70 -14.87 -25.40
N SER A 953 -8.73 -15.63 -25.92
CA SER A 953 -7.47 -15.03 -26.39
C SER A 953 -7.70 -14.10 -27.58
N PRO A 954 -7.27 -12.83 -27.55
CA PRO A 954 -7.31 -11.97 -28.72
C PRO A 954 -6.15 -12.34 -29.67
N THR A 955 -6.35 -13.28 -30.59
CA THR A 955 -5.60 -13.32 -31.86
C THR A 955 -6.20 -14.26 -32.91
N ALA A 956 -6.53 -13.69 -34.07
CA ALA A 956 -6.45 -14.39 -35.35
C ALA A 956 -6.11 -13.37 -36.46
N GLN A 957 -4.82 -13.02 -36.59
CA GLN A 957 -4.33 -12.41 -37.83
C GLN A 957 -3.93 -13.53 -38.80
N PRO A 958 -4.19 -13.40 -40.13
CA PRO A 958 -3.87 -14.45 -41.08
C PRO A 958 -2.37 -14.64 -41.26
N GLN A 959 -1.95 -15.89 -41.50
CA GLN A 959 -0.58 -16.22 -41.89
C GLN A 959 -0.23 -15.63 -43.26
N GLU A 960 0.99 -15.12 -43.41
CA GLU A 960 1.56 -14.84 -44.73
C GLU A 960 1.82 -16.16 -45.48
N PRO A 961 1.54 -16.25 -46.80
CA PRO A 961 1.78 -17.47 -47.56
C PRO A 961 3.27 -17.70 -47.78
N SER A 962 3.76 -18.89 -47.42
CA SER A 962 5.12 -19.31 -47.81
C SER A 962 5.22 -19.56 -49.31
N ASP A 963 6.20 -18.93 -49.97
CA ASP A 963 6.56 -19.23 -51.35
C ASP A 963 7.09 -20.66 -51.45
N ARG A 964 6.35 -21.54 -52.12
CA ARG A 964 6.84 -22.84 -52.59
C ARG A 964 6.60 -22.97 -54.09
N HIS A 965 7.66 -22.73 -54.86
CA HIS A 965 7.73 -23.11 -56.26
C HIS A 965 7.48 -24.61 -56.43
N SER A 966 6.38 -24.96 -57.10
CA SER A 966 6.28 -26.21 -57.87
C SER A 966 5.47 -25.90 -59.13
N GLY A 967 6.15 -25.87 -60.27
CA GLY A 967 5.54 -25.40 -61.51
C GLY A 967 4.64 -26.43 -62.19
N ARG A 968 3.62 -25.95 -62.92
CA ARG A 968 3.09 -26.61 -64.12
C ARG A 968 2.49 -25.57 -65.07
N ASN A 969 2.81 -25.71 -66.35
CA ASN A 969 2.51 -24.74 -67.40
C ASN A 969 1.02 -24.70 -67.77
N VAL A 970 0.50 -23.49 -68.04
CA VAL A 970 -0.40 -23.21 -69.17
C VAL A 970 -0.05 -21.82 -69.74
N ARG A 971 0.14 -21.72 -71.06
CA ARG A 971 0.30 -20.45 -71.81
C ARG A 971 -1.03 -20.06 -72.45
N PHE A 972 -1.29 -18.75 -72.62
CA PHE A 972 -1.92 -18.03 -73.75
C PHE A 972 -2.02 -16.54 -73.33
N ALA A 973 -1.95 -15.50 -74.17
CA ALA A 973 -1.33 -15.27 -75.48
C ALA A 973 -1.11 -13.74 -75.65
N ASP A 974 -0.36 -13.34 -76.68
CA ASP A 974 0.23 -12.02 -76.97
C ASP A 974 -0.70 -10.78 -76.95
N GLY A 975 -0.13 -9.56 -76.76
CA GLY A 975 -0.79 -8.33 -77.22
C GLY A 975 -0.30 -6.96 -76.72
N VAL A 976 0.68 -6.37 -77.42
CA VAL A 976 0.91 -4.91 -77.59
C VAL A 976 1.37 -4.06 -76.38
N ALA A 977 2.60 -3.54 -76.50
CA ALA A 977 3.06 -2.29 -75.88
C ALA A 977 3.16 -1.18 -76.95
N PRO A 978 3.20 0.10 -76.54
CA PRO A 978 4.21 1.00 -77.07
C PRO A 978 4.99 1.75 -75.98
N GLU A 979 6.15 2.28 -76.40
CA GLU A 979 7.27 2.70 -75.54
C GLU A 979 7.47 4.27 -75.60
N PRO A 980 8.63 4.92 -75.32
CA PRO A 980 8.70 5.99 -74.31
C PRO A 980 9.10 7.39 -74.85
N ILE A 981 9.12 8.41 -73.97
CA ILE A 981 9.77 9.72 -74.23
C ILE A 981 10.58 10.18 -73.00
N GLN A 982 11.77 10.76 -73.23
CA GLN A 982 12.78 11.14 -72.22
C GLN A 982 12.82 12.66 -71.93
N ALA A 983 12.93 13.02 -70.62
CA ALA A 983 13.93 13.89 -69.93
C ALA A 983 14.42 15.27 -70.53
N PRO A 984 15.16 16.15 -69.78
CA PRO A 984 15.35 16.41 -68.32
C PRO A 984 14.88 17.89 -67.98
N PRO A 985 15.48 18.78 -67.12
CA PRO A 985 16.45 18.68 -66.00
C PRO A 985 16.12 19.51 -64.69
N GLN A 986 17.10 19.50 -63.77
CA GLN A 986 17.53 20.38 -62.63
C GLN A 986 16.93 21.82 -62.48
N TYR A 987 16.75 22.46 -61.30
CA TYR A 987 17.41 22.41 -59.96
C TYR A 987 16.46 22.73 -58.75
N SER A 988 16.95 22.49 -57.52
CA SER A 988 16.36 22.64 -56.15
C SER A 988 16.12 24.11 -55.67
N ILE A 989 15.54 24.50 -54.50
CA ILE A 989 15.27 23.91 -53.16
C ILE A 989 14.03 24.59 -52.50
N LEU A 990 13.18 23.87 -51.73
CA LEU A 990 12.62 24.21 -50.38
C LEU A 990 11.35 23.41 -50.02
N ALA A 991 11.24 23.00 -48.76
CA ALA A 991 10.08 22.35 -48.11
C ALA A 991 9.07 23.42 -47.59
N PRO A 992 7.84 23.12 -47.08
CA PRO A 992 7.37 21.84 -46.50
C PRO A 992 5.90 21.45 -46.84
N ALA A 993 5.31 20.57 -45.99
CA ALA A 993 3.92 20.08 -45.93
C ALA A 993 3.55 18.84 -46.79
N ALA A 994 3.79 17.65 -46.21
CA ALA A 994 3.07 16.43 -46.61
C ALA A 994 1.73 16.33 -45.85
N MET A 995 0.66 15.96 -46.56
CA MET A 995 -0.70 15.91 -46.02
C MET A 995 -0.92 14.70 -45.09
N PRO A 996 -1.88 14.77 -44.14
CA PRO A 996 -2.31 13.60 -43.38
C PRO A 996 -2.99 12.58 -44.30
N VAL A 997 -2.48 11.35 -44.34
CA VAL A 997 -3.17 10.22 -44.96
C VAL A 997 -4.29 9.80 -44.02
N THR A 998 -5.54 10.12 -44.37
CA THR A 998 -6.72 9.59 -43.67
C THR A 998 -6.88 8.10 -44.00
N THR A 999 -6.49 7.24 -43.06
CA THR A 999 -6.77 5.81 -43.12
C THR A 999 -8.22 5.54 -42.72
N GLY A 1000 -9.00 4.94 -43.61
CA GLY A 1000 -10.32 4.42 -43.30
C GLY A 1000 -10.27 2.98 -42.77
N LEU A 1001 -11.45 2.46 -42.41
CA LEU A 1001 -11.62 1.06 -42.06
C LEU A 1001 -11.36 0.18 -43.28
N GLN A 1002 -10.54 -0.85 -43.12
CA GLN A 1002 -10.31 -1.86 -44.15
C GLN A 1002 -11.48 -2.86 -44.16
N LEU A 1003 -12.44 -2.66 -45.05
CA LEU A 1003 -13.60 -3.54 -45.20
C LEU A 1003 -13.38 -4.54 -46.33
N ARG A 1004 -13.54 -5.83 -46.01
CA ARG A 1004 -13.53 -6.89 -47.01
C ARG A 1004 -14.88 -6.90 -47.73
N CYS A 1005 -14.85 -6.69 -49.05
CA CYS A 1005 -16.04 -6.64 -49.89
C CYS A 1005 -16.82 -7.96 -49.81
N PRO A 1006 -18.09 -7.97 -49.40
CA PRO A 1006 -18.87 -9.20 -49.25
C PRO A 1006 -19.21 -9.87 -50.59
N ALA A 1007 -19.11 -9.16 -51.72
CA ALA A 1007 -19.43 -9.69 -53.05
C ALA A 1007 -18.23 -10.35 -53.76
N CYS A 1008 -16.98 -9.90 -53.51
CA CYS A 1008 -15.79 -10.41 -54.20
C CYS A 1008 -14.57 -10.68 -53.30
N GLY A 1009 -14.66 -10.49 -51.99
CA GLY A 1009 -13.60 -10.80 -51.02
C GLY A 1009 -12.38 -9.86 -51.02
N THR A 1010 -12.34 -8.82 -51.86
CA THR A 1010 -11.25 -7.83 -51.88
C THR A 1010 -11.32 -6.90 -50.66
N SER A 1011 -10.19 -6.59 -50.01
CA SER A 1011 -10.14 -5.54 -48.98
C SER A 1011 -10.16 -4.15 -49.61
N ASN A 1012 -10.95 -3.25 -49.05
CA ASN A 1012 -11.14 -1.87 -49.53
C ASN A 1012 -11.03 -0.91 -48.36
N ASP A 1013 -10.34 0.20 -48.57
CA ASP A 1013 -10.27 1.30 -47.62
C ASP A 1013 -11.53 2.19 -47.74
N THR A 1014 -12.29 2.37 -46.66
CA THR A 1014 -13.49 3.23 -46.69
C THR A 1014 -13.19 4.70 -46.97
N ALA A 1015 -11.96 5.18 -46.78
CA ALA A 1015 -11.54 6.52 -47.19
C ALA A 1015 -11.54 6.71 -48.71
N ARG A 1016 -11.61 5.61 -49.49
CA ARG A 1016 -11.74 5.63 -50.96
C ARG A 1016 -13.19 5.54 -51.46
N GLY A 1017 -14.17 5.58 -50.55
CA GLY A 1017 -15.60 5.61 -50.88
C GLY A 1017 -16.37 4.35 -50.50
N SER A 1018 -17.70 4.42 -50.58
CA SER A 1018 -18.63 3.39 -50.10
C SER A 1018 -18.82 2.19 -51.04
N ARG A 1019 -17.99 2.03 -52.07
CA ARG A 1019 -18.08 0.94 -53.07
C ARG A 1019 -16.74 0.27 -53.30
N CYS A 1020 -16.80 -1.03 -53.59
CA CYS A 1020 -15.61 -1.82 -53.85
C CYS A 1020 -14.96 -1.40 -55.16
N TYR A 1021 -13.67 -1.06 -55.16
CA TYR A 1021 -12.98 -0.61 -56.37
C TYR A 1021 -12.80 -1.74 -57.43
N VAL A 1022 -13.04 -3.01 -57.07
CA VAL A 1022 -12.94 -4.18 -57.97
C VAL A 1022 -14.27 -4.56 -58.60
N CYS A 1023 -15.34 -4.75 -57.80
CA CYS A 1023 -16.64 -5.21 -58.31
C CYS A 1023 -17.77 -4.16 -58.22
N ASN A 1024 -17.45 -2.94 -57.77
CA ASN A 1024 -18.37 -1.80 -57.63
C ASN A 1024 -19.60 -2.02 -56.73
N SER A 1025 -19.67 -3.12 -55.97
CA SER A 1025 -20.71 -3.36 -54.95
C SER A 1025 -20.54 -2.40 -53.76
N ARG A 1026 -21.63 -1.96 -53.12
CA ARG A 1026 -21.55 -1.17 -51.88
C ARG A 1026 -20.89 -1.96 -50.75
N LEU A 1027 -19.95 -1.32 -50.05
CA LEU A 1027 -19.18 -1.86 -48.92
C LEU A 1027 -19.88 -1.66 -47.57
N THR A 1028 -20.78 -0.68 -47.49
CA THR A 1028 -21.55 -0.32 -46.29
C THR A 1028 -23.04 -0.19 -46.62
N VAL A 1029 -23.89 -0.44 -45.62
CA VAL A 1029 -25.34 -0.22 -45.70
C VAL A 1029 -25.69 0.96 -44.80
N ALA A 1030 -25.64 2.16 -45.38
CA ALA A 1030 -26.16 3.37 -44.79
C ALA A 1030 -27.00 4.10 -45.85
N ASP A 1031 -28.22 4.50 -45.50
CA ASP A 1031 -29.05 5.36 -46.36
C ASP A 1031 -28.40 6.75 -46.45
N GLU A 1032 -28.24 7.23 -47.69
CA GLU A 1032 -27.64 8.53 -47.99
C GLU A 1032 -28.68 9.63 -47.86
N LEU A 1033 -28.57 10.50 -46.84
CA LEU A 1033 -29.25 11.79 -46.84
C LEU A 1033 -28.54 12.85 -45.96
N SER A 1034 -27.35 13.27 -46.39
CA SER A 1034 -27.03 14.68 -46.67
C SER A 1034 -25.51 14.94 -46.67
N ALA A 1035 -24.91 14.85 -47.87
CA ALA A 1035 -23.62 15.47 -48.16
C ALA A 1035 -23.82 16.59 -49.18
N ALA A 1036 -24.68 17.56 -48.85
CA ALA A 1036 -24.89 18.76 -49.65
C ALA A 1036 -25.39 19.93 -48.77
N LEU A 1037 -24.48 20.84 -48.40
CA LEU A 1037 -24.64 22.32 -48.34
C LEU A 1037 -23.59 22.97 -47.43
N THR A 1038 -22.39 23.20 -47.95
CA THR A 1038 -21.45 24.20 -47.40
C THR A 1038 -21.29 25.36 -48.38
N ALA A 1039 -22.38 26.11 -48.60
CA ALA A 1039 -22.34 27.38 -49.33
C ALA A 1039 -23.41 28.35 -48.81
N ARG A 1040 -22.96 29.33 -48.01
CA ARG A 1040 -23.69 30.54 -47.54
C ARG A 1040 -24.85 30.36 -46.54
N ALA A 1041 -24.50 30.55 -45.27
CA ALA A 1041 -25.19 31.32 -44.23
C ALA A 1041 -26.75 31.40 -44.17
N TYR A 1042 -27.26 30.93 -43.02
CA TYR A 1042 -28.46 31.40 -42.28
C TYR A 1042 -29.90 30.98 -42.67
N ARG A 1043 -30.61 30.45 -41.65
CA ARG A 1043 -32.07 30.22 -41.44
C ARG A 1043 -32.74 28.98 -42.07
N GLY A 1044 -33.44 28.20 -41.24
CA GLY A 1044 -34.58 27.34 -41.67
C GLY A 1044 -34.74 26.01 -40.93
N ARG A 1045 -35.99 25.66 -40.52
CA ARG A 1045 -36.40 24.33 -39.99
C ARG A 1045 -36.90 23.43 -41.14
N GLY A 1046 -36.87 22.10 -41.00
CA GLY A 1046 -37.73 21.20 -41.81
C GLY A 1046 -37.32 19.72 -41.89
N SER A 1047 -38.24 18.81 -41.55
CA SER A 1047 -38.11 17.35 -41.34
C SER A 1047 -38.27 16.44 -42.58
N SER A 1048 -37.90 15.15 -42.41
CA SER A 1048 -38.50 13.92 -43.00
C SER A 1048 -38.35 13.62 -44.51
N SER A 1049 -38.41 12.37 -45.04
CA SER A 1049 -38.10 10.99 -44.57
C SER A 1049 -38.45 9.96 -45.68
N GLN A 1050 -37.67 8.89 -45.94
CA GLN A 1050 -38.19 7.58 -46.41
C GLN A 1050 -37.11 6.47 -46.49
N ARG A 1051 -37.52 5.20 -46.33
CA ARG A 1051 -36.69 3.96 -46.35
C ARG A 1051 -36.98 3.12 -47.61
N TRP A 1052 -36.07 2.20 -47.95
CA TRP A 1052 -36.38 0.93 -48.65
C TRP A 1052 -35.82 -0.29 -47.87
N PRO A 1053 -36.39 -1.50 -48.01
CA PRO A 1053 -36.17 -2.60 -47.08
C PRO A 1053 -35.06 -3.59 -47.49
N ARG A 1054 -34.56 -4.37 -46.52
CA ARG A 1054 -33.84 -5.63 -46.77
C ARG A 1054 -34.22 -6.70 -45.74
N VAL A 1055 -34.33 -7.94 -46.23
CA VAL A 1055 -34.61 -9.15 -45.47
C VAL A 1055 -33.29 -9.79 -45.00
N THR A 1056 -33.30 -10.36 -43.80
CA THR A 1056 -32.17 -11.09 -43.19
C THR A 1056 -32.45 -12.59 -43.18
N ALA A 1057 -31.42 -13.42 -43.35
CA ALA A 1057 -31.51 -14.87 -43.16
C ALA A 1057 -30.30 -15.38 -42.35
N VAL A 1058 -30.55 -16.16 -41.30
CA VAL A 1058 -29.56 -16.88 -40.49
C VAL A 1058 -30.16 -18.24 -40.12
N ALA A 1059 -29.37 -19.30 -40.11
CA ALA A 1059 -29.82 -20.66 -39.79
C ALA A 1059 -29.83 -20.91 -38.26
N PRO A 1060 -30.82 -21.66 -37.71
CA PRO A 1060 -30.89 -22.01 -36.29
C PRO A 1060 -30.14 -23.30 -35.94
N SER A 1061 -29.92 -23.51 -34.63
CA SER A 1061 -29.38 -24.75 -34.06
C SER A 1061 -30.42 -25.88 -33.99
N SER A 1062 -29.92 -27.13 -33.86
CA SER A 1062 -30.74 -28.36 -33.85
C SER A 1062 -31.54 -28.55 -32.55
N GLY A 1063 -32.85 -28.81 -32.66
CA GLY A 1063 -33.69 -29.28 -31.54
C GLY A 1063 -35.18 -28.94 -31.62
N ALA A 1064 -35.61 -28.00 -32.47
CA ALA A 1064 -36.94 -27.38 -32.37
C ALA A 1064 -38.11 -28.09 -33.10
N PHE A 1065 -37.95 -29.34 -33.54
CA PHE A 1065 -38.93 -30.02 -34.43
C PHE A 1065 -39.15 -31.50 -34.08
N SER A 1066 -40.39 -31.96 -34.17
CA SER A 1066 -40.78 -33.38 -34.25
C SER A 1066 -41.77 -33.61 -35.39
N ALA A 1067 -41.88 -34.84 -35.92
CA ALA A 1067 -42.80 -35.18 -37.01
C ALA A 1067 -43.91 -36.12 -36.52
N SER A 1068 -45.15 -35.90 -36.97
CA SER A 1068 -46.31 -36.77 -36.75
C SER A 1068 -46.51 -37.75 -37.91
N ASP A 1069 -47.17 -38.87 -37.64
CA ASP A 1069 -47.34 -39.99 -38.60
C ASP A 1069 -48.20 -39.65 -39.84
N ASP A 1070 -48.86 -38.49 -39.88
CA ASP A 1070 -49.55 -37.96 -41.07
C ASP A 1070 -48.68 -37.02 -41.92
N GLY A 1071 -47.39 -36.89 -41.58
CA GLY A 1071 -46.38 -36.13 -42.33
C GLY A 1071 -46.26 -34.65 -41.96
N ARG A 1072 -46.90 -34.20 -40.86
CA ARG A 1072 -46.78 -32.82 -40.36
C ARG A 1072 -45.66 -32.68 -39.33
N VAL A 1073 -45.05 -31.50 -39.28
CA VAL A 1073 -43.99 -31.16 -38.32
C VAL A 1073 -44.56 -30.24 -37.23
N VAL A 1074 -44.26 -30.56 -35.97
CA VAL A 1074 -44.66 -29.81 -34.77
C VAL A 1074 -43.46 -29.02 -34.24
N ILE A 1075 -43.71 -27.78 -33.79
CA ILE A 1075 -42.70 -26.83 -33.30
C ILE A 1075 -43.00 -26.50 -31.83
N HIS A 1076 -41.99 -26.52 -30.97
CA HIS A 1076 -42.11 -26.13 -29.57
C HIS A 1076 -41.36 -24.80 -29.31
N SER A 1077 -42.11 -23.79 -28.87
CA SER A 1077 -41.62 -22.50 -28.33
C SER A 1077 -40.58 -21.73 -29.17
N GLY A 1078 -41.05 -20.95 -30.15
CA GLY A 1078 -40.24 -19.92 -30.82
C GLY A 1078 -41.12 -18.87 -31.50
N PHE A 1079 -40.75 -17.59 -31.37
CA PHE A 1079 -41.44 -16.48 -32.04
C PHE A 1079 -40.93 -16.31 -33.49
N PHE A 1080 -41.83 -16.46 -34.46
CA PHE A 1080 -41.65 -15.92 -35.81
C PHE A 1080 -42.67 -14.81 -36.05
N SER A 1081 -42.22 -13.67 -36.54
CA SER A 1081 -43.06 -12.54 -36.93
C SER A 1081 -43.02 -12.39 -38.46
N CYS A 1082 -44.19 -12.45 -39.10
CA CYS A 1082 -44.35 -12.11 -40.50
C CYS A 1082 -45.69 -11.40 -40.72
N THR A 1083 -45.62 -10.18 -41.26
CA THR A 1083 -46.79 -9.53 -41.86
C THR A 1083 -46.33 -8.63 -43.00
N MET A 1084 -46.95 -8.79 -44.17
CA MET A 1084 -46.78 -7.88 -45.30
C MET A 1084 -47.66 -6.64 -45.10
N GLN A 1085 -47.22 -5.50 -45.62
CA GLN A 1085 -48.09 -4.33 -45.78
C GLN A 1085 -48.71 -4.35 -47.18
N ASP A 1086 -50.04 -4.34 -47.24
CA ASP A 1086 -50.76 -3.62 -48.28
C ASP A 1086 -52.16 -3.19 -47.78
N THR A 1087 -52.62 -2.05 -48.28
CA THR A 1087 -53.63 -1.16 -47.67
C THR A 1087 -55.07 -1.69 -47.64
N GLN A 1088 -55.83 -1.41 -46.55
CA GLN A 1088 -57.07 -0.60 -46.62
C GLN A 1088 -57.68 -0.25 -45.24
N LEU A 1089 -58.54 0.78 -45.24
CA LEU A 1089 -59.17 1.39 -44.06
C LEU A 1089 -60.67 1.59 -44.34
N ILE A 1090 -61.56 0.99 -43.53
CA ILE A 1090 -63.00 1.29 -43.48
C ILE A 1090 -63.45 1.31 -42.00
N ALA A 1091 -64.33 2.27 -41.65
CA ALA A 1091 -64.84 2.55 -40.29
C ALA A 1091 -65.80 1.43 -39.76
N THR A 1092 -66.24 1.35 -38.50
CA THR A 1092 -66.96 2.31 -37.61
C THR A 1092 -66.89 1.82 -36.13
N ALA A 1093 -67.33 2.49 -35.04
CA ALA A 1093 -68.21 3.64 -34.83
C ALA A 1093 -67.93 4.38 -33.49
N ASP A 1094 -68.38 5.63 -33.42
CA ASP A 1094 -68.96 6.40 -32.30
C ASP A 1094 -68.23 6.74 -30.97
N ALA A 1095 -68.44 8.02 -30.64
CA ALA A 1095 -68.07 8.82 -29.46
C ALA A 1095 -69.04 8.54 -28.26
N PRO A 1096 -69.00 9.22 -27.06
CA PRO A 1096 -68.71 10.65 -26.84
C PRO A 1096 -67.64 11.02 -25.76
N VAL A 1097 -66.84 12.10 -25.93
CA VAL A 1097 -67.04 13.54 -25.53
C VAL A 1097 -67.12 13.69 -23.97
N VAL A 1098 -66.36 14.55 -23.25
CA VAL A 1098 -66.32 16.04 -23.24
C VAL A 1098 -64.99 16.57 -22.62
N HIS A 1099 -64.28 17.44 -23.36
CA HIS A 1099 -63.69 18.78 -23.02
C HIS A 1099 -63.38 19.22 -21.56
N ALA A 1100 -62.45 20.18 -21.28
CA ALA A 1100 -61.45 20.90 -22.09
C ALA A 1100 -60.39 21.65 -21.23
N SER A 1101 -59.33 22.11 -21.89
CA SER A 1101 -58.21 22.98 -21.45
C SER A 1101 -58.58 24.50 -21.44
N PRO A 1102 -57.64 25.49 -21.35
CA PRO A 1102 -56.48 25.70 -20.47
C PRO A 1102 -56.53 27.08 -19.72
N PRO A 1103 -55.56 28.04 -19.84
CA PRO A 1103 -54.62 28.48 -18.79
C PRO A 1103 -54.84 29.96 -18.34
N VAL A 1104 -53.89 30.59 -17.60
CA VAL A 1104 -53.40 32.01 -17.77
C VAL A 1104 -52.47 32.47 -16.60
N ASP A 1105 -51.60 33.44 -16.92
CA ASP A 1105 -50.68 34.35 -16.16
C ASP A 1105 -50.73 34.48 -14.61
N GLY A 1106 -49.66 35.09 -14.04
CA GLY A 1106 -49.88 36.01 -12.90
C GLY A 1106 -48.75 36.46 -11.97
N SER A 1107 -47.64 37.00 -12.48
CA SER A 1107 -46.84 38.11 -11.89
C SER A 1107 -46.78 38.41 -10.35
N GLN A 1108 -45.53 38.62 -9.88
CA GLN A 1108 -45.05 39.71 -9.00
C GLN A 1108 -45.17 39.70 -7.44
N ARG A 1109 -43.97 39.68 -6.84
CA ARG A 1109 -43.36 40.67 -5.88
C ARG A 1109 -43.81 40.79 -4.40
N SER A 1110 -42.72 40.83 -3.60
CA SER A 1110 -42.38 41.78 -2.53
C SER A 1110 -42.89 41.62 -1.09
N ALA A 1111 -41.94 41.22 -0.23
CA ALA A 1111 -41.29 42.08 0.79
C ALA A 1111 -41.79 42.11 2.27
N THR A 1112 -40.79 41.88 3.12
CA THR A 1112 -40.45 42.62 4.37
C THR A 1112 -41.28 42.51 5.66
N SER A 1113 -40.59 41.96 6.67
CA SER A 1113 -40.19 42.62 7.95
C SER A 1113 -41.07 42.57 9.21
N THR A 1114 -40.46 42.00 10.26
CA THR A 1114 -40.40 42.48 11.68
C THR A 1114 -41.71 42.61 12.48
N SER A 1115 -41.81 42.11 13.72
CA SER A 1115 -41.05 42.65 14.87
C SER A 1115 -41.39 41.98 16.23
N THR A 1116 -40.40 41.99 17.15
CA THR A 1116 -40.50 42.20 18.62
C THR A 1116 -41.36 41.32 19.57
N ALA A 1117 -40.64 40.51 20.38
CA ALA A 1117 -40.28 40.79 21.80
C ALA A 1117 -41.03 40.16 23.01
N THR A 1118 -40.17 39.68 23.95
CA THR A 1118 -40.22 39.73 25.43
C THR A 1118 -41.07 38.77 26.29
N SER A 1119 -40.36 37.73 26.78
CA SER A 1119 -39.98 37.51 28.21
C SER A 1119 -40.84 36.71 29.21
N VAL A 1120 -40.28 35.53 29.58
CA VAL A 1120 -40.04 35.02 30.96
C VAL A 1120 -41.25 34.62 31.84
N SER A 1121 -41.50 33.31 31.98
CA SER A 1121 -41.17 32.52 33.19
C SER A 1121 -41.78 31.10 33.15
N SER A 1122 -40.97 30.07 33.45
CA SER A 1122 -41.42 28.69 33.74
C SER A 1122 -41.71 28.56 35.25
N PRO A 1123 -42.63 27.69 35.74
CA PRO A 1123 -42.32 26.24 35.81
C PRO A 1123 -43.51 25.24 35.78
N PHE A 1124 -43.24 23.99 35.34
CA PHE A 1124 -44.11 22.77 35.42
C PHE A 1124 -45.50 22.84 34.71
N PRO A 1125 -46.24 21.71 34.54
CA PRO A 1125 -45.87 20.29 34.56
C PRO A 1125 -46.15 19.59 33.20
N ALA A 1126 -46.01 18.25 33.15
CA ALA A 1126 -46.33 17.45 31.97
C ALA A 1126 -47.84 17.42 31.63
N PHE A 1127 -48.20 17.45 30.34
CA PHE A 1127 -49.32 16.69 29.78
C PHE A 1127 -49.18 16.50 28.26
N THR A 1128 -49.38 15.26 27.80
CA THR A 1128 -49.75 14.82 26.43
C THR A 1128 -49.27 15.66 25.24
N GLY A 1129 -48.30 15.12 24.49
CA GLY A 1129 -48.02 15.60 23.13
C GLY A 1129 -49.25 15.46 22.21
N PRO A 1130 -49.39 16.33 21.20
CA PRO A 1130 -50.47 16.21 20.22
C PRO A 1130 -50.33 14.89 19.46
N ALA A 1131 -51.47 14.28 19.15
CA ALA A 1131 -51.53 12.97 18.51
C ALA A 1131 -50.62 12.91 17.28
N MET A 1132 -49.75 11.89 17.23
CA MET A 1132 -49.12 11.51 15.98
C MET A 1132 -50.22 11.27 14.95
N LEU A 1133 -50.20 12.02 13.85
CA LEU A 1133 -50.63 11.46 12.58
C LEU A 1133 -49.87 10.14 12.45
N PRO A 1134 -50.55 9.00 12.24
CA PRO A 1134 -49.85 7.73 12.14
C PRO A 1134 -48.82 7.88 11.03
N SER A 1135 -47.55 7.64 11.36
CA SER A 1135 -46.55 7.36 10.34
C SER A 1135 -47.16 6.28 9.43
N GLN A 1136 -47.16 6.52 8.12
CA GLN A 1136 -47.58 5.47 7.20
C GLN A 1136 -46.78 4.21 7.55
N PRO A 1137 -47.43 3.04 7.70
CA PRO A 1137 -46.71 1.82 7.99
C PRO A 1137 -45.65 1.66 6.91
N ALA A 1138 -44.39 1.48 7.33
CA ALA A 1138 -43.29 1.29 6.40
C ALA A 1138 -43.67 0.14 5.46
N ALA A 1139 -43.67 0.40 4.15
CA ALA A 1139 -44.10 -0.61 3.19
C ALA A 1139 -43.23 -1.86 3.36
N PRO A 1140 -43.83 -3.07 3.35
CA PRO A 1140 -43.11 -4.31 3.62
C PRO A 1140 -41.96 -4.52 2.63
N PRO A 1141 -41.03 -5.46 2.92
CA PRO A 1141 -40.16 -6.03 1.91
C PRO A 1141 -40.99 -6.58 0.75
N MET A 1142 -40.43 -6.49 -0.46
CA MET A 1142 -41.09 -6.86 -1.70
C MET A 1142 -41.41 -8.36 -1.71
N ASP A 1143 -42.61 -8.71 -2.17
CA ASP A 1143 -42.87 -10.09 -2.57
C ASP A 1143 -42.17 -10.43 -3.90
N GLU A 1144 -42.20 -11.70 -4.29
CA GLU A 1144 -41.52 -12.16 -5.52
C GLU A 1144 -42.03 -11.47 -6.80
N THR A 1145 -43.30 -11.03 -6.81
CA THR A 1145 -43.91 -10.31 -7.94
C THR A 1145 -43.46 -8.85 -7.96
N GLU A 1146 -43.42 -8.19 -6.81
CA GLU A 1146 -42.91 -6.82 -6.67
C GLU A 1146 -41.41 -6.73 -7.00
N LEU A 1147 -40.63 -7.72 -6.55
CA LEU A 1147 -39.19 -7.81 -6.86
C LEU A 1147 -38.96 -8.06 -8.36
N ALA A 1148 -39.72 -8.97 -9.00
CA ALA A 1148 -39.65 -9.17 -10.45
C ALA A 1148 -40.06 -7.93 -11.26
N GLN A 1149 -40.97 -7.09 -10.72
CA GLN A 1149 -41.29 -5.78 -11.32
C GLN A 1149 -40.13 -4.78 -11.17
N ALA A 1150 -39.43 -4.77 -10.03
CA ALA A 1150 -38.22 -3.98 -9.84
C ALA A 1150 -37.10 -4.41 -10.81
N GLU A 1151 -36.78 -5.72 -10.87
CA GLU A 1151 -35.81 -6.29 -11.84
C GLU A 1151 -36.15 -5.88 -13.29
N GLY A 1152 -37.44 -5.92 -13.64
CA GLY A 1152 -37.93 -5.48 -14.94
C GLY A 1152 -37.74 -3.97 -15.20
N ALA A 1153 -38.07 -3.12 -14.22
CA ALA A 1153 -37.95 -1.67 -14.32
C ALA A 1153 -36.49 -1.20 -14.42
N VAL A 1154 -35.61 -1.76 -13.58
CA VAL A 1154 -34.17 -1.50 -13.56
C VAL A 1154 -33.53 -1.81 -14.92
N ARG A 1155 -33.83 -3.00 -15.47
CA ARG A 1155 -33.34 -3.39 -16.80
C ARG A 1155 -33.85 -2.46 -17.91
N LEU A 1156 -35.11 -2.01 -17.84
CA LEU A 1156 -35.67 -1.05 -18.79
C LEU A 1156 -35.02 0.34 -18.68
N LEU A 1157 -34.71 0.80 -17.46
CA LEU A 1157 -33.94 2.03 -17.24
C LEU A 1157 -32.55 1.93 -17.89
N GLY A 1158 -31.79 0.87 -17.60
CA GLY A 1158 -30.46 0.67 -18.19
C GLY A 1158 -30.49 0.63 -19.73
N GLN A 1159 -31.48 -0.04 -20.32
CA GLN A 1159 -31.71 -0.06 -21.77
C GLN A 1159 -32.10 1.30 -22.34
N ALA A 1160 -32.95 2.07 -21.65
CA ALA A 1160 -33.35 3.41 -22.06
C ALA A 1160 -32.16 4.38 -22.02
N VAL A 1161 -31.39 4.38 -20.93
CA VAL A 1161 -30.16 5.18 -20.77
C VAL A 1161 -29.15 4.87 -21.88
N HIS A 1162 -28.91 3.60 -22.16
CA HIS A 1162 -27.99 3.18 -23.23
C HIS A 1162 -28.49 3.52 -24.65
N SER A 1163 -29.80 3.66 -24.84
CA SER A 1163 -30.42 3.95 -26.14
C SER A 1163 -30.67 5.45 -26.39
N ALA A 1164 -30.64 6.26 -25.34
CA ALA A 1164 -30.89 7.70 -25.39
C ALA A 1164 -29.84 8.42 -26.25
N ARG A 1165 -30.27 9.45 -27.00
CA ARG A 1165 -29.41 10.23 -27.90
C ARG A 1165 -29.44 11.71 -27.56
N GLY A 1166 -28.43 12.16 -26.82
CA GLY A 1166 -28.31 13.55 -26.36
C GLY A 1166 -28.46 13.63 -24.84
N ASP A 1167 -28.99 14.74 -24.33
CA ASP A 1167 -29.21 14.95 -22.91
C ASP A 1167 -30.25 13.96 -22.35
N VAL A 1168 -29.81 13.03 -21.51
CA VAL A 1168 -30.67 12.01 -20.87
C VAL A 1168 -31.75 12.60 -19.95
N ARG A 1169 -31.63 13.88 -19.54
CA ARG A 1169 -32.70 14.63 -18.85
C ARG A 1169 -33.87 14.97 -19.77
N GLY A 1170 -33.61 15.08 -21.07
CA GLY A 1170 -34.60 15.38 -22.09
C GLY A 1170 -35.31 14.16 -22.66
N ASP A 1171 -34.81 12.94 -22.39
CA ASP A 1171 -35.43 11.70 -22.86
C ASP A 1171 -36.54 11.27 -21.89
N GLY A 1172 -37.79 11.50 -22.30
CA GLY A 1172 -38.96 11.14 -21.49
C GLY A 1172 -39.11 9.64 -21.20
N THR A 1173 -38.45 8.76 -21.96
CA THR A 1173 -38.42 7.32 -21.71
C THR A 1173 -37.48 7.00 -20.55
N VAL A 1174 -36.31 7.64 -20.54
CA VAL A 1174 -35.34 7.54 -19.44
C VAL A 1174 -35.95 8.09 -18.15
N GLN A 1175 -36.53 9.30 -18.20
CA GLN A 1175 -37.16 9.91 -17.02
C GLN A 1175 -38.32 9.06 -16.48
N HIS A 1176 -39.17 8.49 -17.36
CA HIS A 1176 -40.26 7.62 -16.93
C HIS A 1176 -39.76 6.35 -16.21
N HIS A 1177 -38.75 5.65 -16.75
CA HIS A 1177 -38.21 4.47 -16.09
C HIS A 1177 -37.40 4.81 -14.83
N LEU A 1178 -36.77 5.99 -14.79
CA LEU A 1178 -36.09 6.50 -13.60
C LEU A 1178 -37.08 6.78 -12.47
N ASP A 1179 -38.20 7.46 -12.74
CA ASP A 1179 -39.26 7.71 -11.76
C ASP A 1179 -39.85 6.41 -11.19
N VAL A 1180 -40.05 5.39 -12.04
CA VAL A 1180 -40.52 4.07 -11.60
C VAL A 1180 -39.47 3.38 -10.71
N CYS A 1181 -38.19 3.41 -11.08
CA CYS A 1181 -37.12 2.83 -10.26
C CYS A 1181 -36.98 3.56 -8.91
N VAL A 1182 -37.11 4.89 -8.88
CA VAL A 1182 -37.07 5.69 -7.64
C VAL A 1182 -38.23 5.35 -6.70
N GLN A 1183 -39.42 5.04 -7.21
CA GLN A 1183 -40.55 4.59 -6.39
C GLN A 1183 -40.35 3.19 -5.81
N LEU A 1184 -39.68 2.30 -6.54
CA LEU A 1184 -39.42 0.92 -6.13
C LEU A 1184 -38.18 0.78 -5.21
N ALA A 1185 -37.19 1.67 -5.36
CA ALA A 1185 -35.91 1.61 -4.65
C ALA A 1185 -36.02 1.44 -3.11
N PRO A 1186 -36.93 2.12 -2.38
CA PRO A 1186 -37.04 1.92 -0.93
C PRO A 1186 -37.51 0.51 -0.55
N GLY A 1187 -38.41 -0.09 -1.34
CA GLY A 1187 -38.87 -1.47 -1.12
C GLY A 1187 -37.76 -2.48 -1.45
N LEU A 1188 -37.05 -2.23 -2.55
CA LEU A 1188 -35.91 -3.04 -2.98
C LEU A 1188 -34.80 -3.06 -1.92
N GLN A 1189 -34.40 -1.87 -1.43
CA GLN A 1189 -33.38 -1.72 -0.40
C GLN A 1189 -33.75 -2.45 0.91
N ARG A 1190 -35.02 -2.42 1.34
CA ARG A 1190 -35.49 -3.20 2.51
C ARG A 1190 -35.53 -4.71 2.26
N SER A 1191 -35.57 -5.14 1.00
CA SER A 1191 -35.58 -6.55 0.60
C SER A 1191 -34.17 -7.10 0.43
N ALA A 1192 -33.19 -6.23 0.22
CA ALA A 1192 -31.76 -6.53 0.15
C ALA A 1192 -31.04 -6.42 1.51
N ASP A 1193 -31.72 -5.90 2.54
CA ASP A 1193 -31.19 -5.69 3.89
C ASP A 1193 -31.09 -7.02 4.66
N LEU A 1194 -29.85 -7.50 4.86
CA LEU A 1194 -29.53 -8.74 5.56
C LEU A 1194 -29.90 -8.73 7.05
N ASP A 1195 -30.03 -7.55 7.67
CA ASP A 1195 -30.39 -7.39 9.08
C ASP A 1195 -31.91 -7.19 9.27
N ASN A 1196 -32.71 -7.17 8.20
CA ASN A 1196 -34.16 -6.99 8.26
C ASN A 1196 -34.89 -8.34 8.52
N PRO A 1197 -35.45 -8.58 9.73
CA PRO A 1197 -36.07 -9.86 10.09
C PRO A 1197 -37.41 -10.14 9.39
N PHE A 1198 -37.87 -9.24 8.51
CA PHE A 1198 -39.07 -9.39 7.69
C PHE A 1198 -38.75 -9.58 6.20
N ALA A 1199 -37.49 -9.46 5.78
CA ALA A 1199 -37.08 -9.78 4.42
C ALA A 1199 -37.14 -11.30 4.19
N ASN A 1200 -37.58 -11.74 3.00
CA ASN A 1200 -37.57 -13.15 2.66
C ASN A 1200 -36.14 -13.58 2.30
N GLU A 1201 -35.50 -14.39 3.15
CA GLU A 1201 -34.12 -14.87 2.99
C GLU A 1201 -33.84 -15.48 1.60
N GLU A 1202 -34.82 -16.13 0.97
CA GLU A 1202 -34.68 -16.71 -0.38
C GLU A 1202 -34.63 -15.64 -1.50
N LEU A 1203 -35.18 -14.46 -1.24
CA LEU A 1203 -35.23 -13.34 -2.19
C LEU A 1203 -34.13 -12.29 -1.95
N ILE A 1204 -33.50 -12.25 -0.78
CA ILE A 1204 -32.42 -11.28 -0.46
C ILE A 1204 -31.33 -11.25 -1.54
N PRO A 1205 -30.78 -12.39 -2.03
CA PRO A 1205 -29.73 -12.35 -3.07
C PRO A 1205 -30.19 -11.71 -4.38
N ARG A 1206 -31.46 -11.91 -4.77
CA ARG A 1206 -32.06 -11.28 -5.96
C ARG A 1206 -32.33 -9.79 -5.74
N ALA A 1207 -32.78 -9.41 -4.55
CA ALA A 1207 -32.96 -8.01 -4.19
C ALA A 1207 -31.63 -7.25 -4.16
N MET A 1208 -30.56 -7.86 -3.63
CA MET A 1208 -29.20 -7.32 -3.68
C MET A 1208 -28.72 -7.15 -5.13
N GLN A 1209 -28.83 -8.18 -5.98
CA GLN A 1209 -28.43 -8.08 -7.39
C GLN A 1209 -29.22 -7.00 -8.14
N CYS A 1210 -30.54 -6.93 -7.94
CA CYS A 1210 -31.39 -5.91 -8.55
C CYS A 1210 -31.06 -4.49 -8.05
N GLN A 1211 -30.57 -4.35 -6.81
CA GLN A 1211 -30.08 -3.08 -6.27
C GLN A 1211 -28.72 -2.69 -6.88
N GLU A 1212 -27.81 -3.63 -7.09
CA GLU A 1212 -26.54 -3.40 -7.81
C GLU A 1212 -26.80 -3.02 -9.28
N ASP A 1213 -27.69 -3.74 -9.97
CA ASP A 1213 -28.12 -3.43 -11.35
C ASP A 1213 -28.71 -2.01 -11.45
N LEU A 1214 -29.47 -1.57 -10.42
CA LEU A 1214 -30.01 -0.21 -10.35
C LEU A 1214 -28.91 0.83 -10.14
N GLN A 1215 -27.95 0.56 -9.26
CA GLN A 1215 -26.78 1.43 -9.09
C GLN A 1215 -25.98 1.55 -10.39
N GLN A 1216 -25.79 0.45 -11.13
CA GLN A 1216 -25.11 0.47 -12.43
C GLN A 1216 -25.89 1.26 -13.49
N ALA A 1217 -27.21 1.09 -13.57
CA ALA A 1217 -28.06 1.86 -14.47
C ALA A 1217 -28.06 3.37 -14.15
N VAL A 1218 -28.02 3.73 -12.87
CA VAL A 1218 -27.92 5.13 -12.41
C VAL A 1218 -26.50 5.70 -12.65
N ALA A 1219 -25.44 4.91 -12.50
CA ALA A 1219 -24.08 5.31 -12.87
C ALA A 1219 -23.98 5.62 -14.37
N MET A 1220 -24.51 4.74 -15.23
CA MET A 1220 -24.59 4.98 -16.68
C MET A 1220 -25.39 6.26 -17.03
N TYR A 1221 -26.43 6.57 -16.26
CA TYR A 1221 -27.20 7.81 -16.42
C TYR A 1221 -26.38 9.05 -16.03
N ASN A 1222 -25.60 8.96 -14.96
CA ASN A 1222 -24.69 10.02 -14.52
C ASN A 1222 -23.51 10.24 -15.48
N ASP A 1223 -22.95 9.17 -16.05
CA ASP A 1223 -21.92 9.28 -17.09
C ASP A 1223 -22.46 9.96 -18.36
N ALA A 1224 -23.69 9.59 -18.76
CA ALA A 1224 -24.36 10.23 -19.89
C ALA A 1224 -24.70 11.71 -19.62
N LEU A 1225 -25.02 12.08 -18.37
CA LEU A 1225 -25.15 13.48 -17.94
C LEU A 1225 -23.83 14.26 -18.08
N LEU A 1226 -22.73 13.69 -17.59
CA LEU A 1226 -21.41 14.32 -17.64
C LEU A 1226 -20.94 14.53 -19.08
N ALA A 1227 -21.13 13.53 -19.95
CA ALA A 1227 -20.77 13.60 -21.37
C ALA A 1227 -21.48 14.74 -22.14
N VAL A 1228 -22.66 15.17 -21.69
CA VAL A 1228 -23.44 16.26 -22.30
C VAL A 1228 -23.09 17.64 -21.72
N SER A 1229 -22.45 17.70 -20.55
CA SER A 1229 -22.10 18.96 -19.88
C SER A 1229 -20.96 19.75 -20.54
N GLY A 1230 -20.14 19.10 -21.37
CA GLY A 1230 -19.22 19.78 -22.31
C GLY A 1230 -18.05 20.55 -21.69
N VAL A 1231 -17.69 20.30 -20.43
CA VAL A 1231 -16.57 20.99 -19.76
C VAL A 1231 -15.25 20.24 -20.01
N ALA A 1232 -14.46 20.75 -20.95
CA ALA A 1232 -13.03 20.44 -21.06
C ALA A 1232 -12.18 21.61 -20.49
N PRO A 1233 -10.98 21.38 -19.94
CA PRO A 1233 -10.21 22.41 -19.25
C PRO A 1233 -9.72 23.53 -20.20
N VAL A 1234 -9.88 24.78 -19.76
CA VAL A 1234 -9.44 25.95 -20.53
C VAL A 1234 -7.92 26.13 -20.42
N GLN A 1235 -7.22 26.05 -21.56
CA GLN A 1235 -5.86 26.58 -21.69
C GLN A 1235 -5.90 28.11 -21.61
N GLN A 1236 -5.23 28.73 -20.62
CA GLN A 1236 -4.95 30.16 -20.62
C GLN A 1236 -3.52 30.44 -21.08
N GLN A 1237 -3.38 31.12 -22.21
CA GLN A 1237 -2.15 31.77 -22.61
C GLN A 1237 -1.99 33.09 -21.84
N ALA A 1238 -0.80 33.36 -21.29
CA ALA A 1238 -0.45 34.65 -20.71
C ALA A 1238 0.87 35.15 -21.30
N GLN A 1239 0.87 36.38 -21.82
CA GLN A 1239 2.07 37.09 -22.27
C GLN A 1239 2.77 37.78 -21.07
N PRO A 1240 4.10 38.02 -21.15
CA PRO A 1240 4.88 38.45 -19.99
C PRO A 1240 4.79 39.96 -19.73
N ALA A 1241 4.70 40.33 -18.45
CA ALA A 1241 4.94 41.69 -17.99
C ALA A 1241 6.41 41.84 -17.51
N GLN A 1242 7.13 42.80 -18.07
CA GLN A 1242 8.42 43.25 -17.54
C GLN A 1242 8.18 44.25 -16.40
N HIS A 1243 8.93 44.18 -15.29
CA HIS A 1243 9.79 45.31 -14.86
C HIS A 1243 10.63 45.05 -13.58
N THR A 1244 11.95 45.24 -13.73
CA THR A 1244 12.95 45.84 -12.81
C THR A 1244 13.04 45.49 -11.31
N GLN A 1245 14.13 44.77 -10.99
CA GLN A 1245 15.11 44.98 -9.91
C GLN A 1245 14.94 46.19 -8.96
N GLN A 1246 15.14 46.00 -7.65
CA GLN A 1246 16.35 46.42 -6.88
C GLN A 1246 16.31 45.96 -5.39
N PRO A 1247 17.41 46.05 -4.59
CA PRO A 1247 17.79 45.00 -3.63
C PRO A 1247 17.59 45.29 -2.12
N GLU A 1248 18.03 44.31 -1.31
CA GLU A 1248 18.11 44.24 0.15
C GLU A 1248 18.82 45.42 0.87
N PRO A 1249 18.73 45.44 2.21
CA PRO A 1249 19.97 45.56 2.99
C PRO A 1249 20.10 44.52 4.13
N HIS A 1250 21.33 43.99 4.29
CA HIS A 1250 21.78 43.21 5.44
C HIS A 1250 21.71 43.99 6.77
N VAL A 1251 21.51 43.25 7.88
CA VAL A 1251 22.02 43.64 9.21
C VAL A 1251 22.65 42.40 9.89
N GLN A 1252 23.91 42.53 10.31
CA GLN A 1252 24.59 41.53 11.15
C GLN A 1252 24.38 41.84 12.65
N ALA A 1253 24.32 40.80 13.49
CA ALA A 1253 24.53 40.93 14.93
C ALA A 1253 25.27 39.69 15.48
N GLN A 1254 26.27 39.90 16.34
CA GLN A 1254 27.03 38.86 17.02
C GLN A 1254 26.35 38.42 18.33
N PRO A 1255 26.63 37.20 18.85
CA PRO A 1255 25.91 36.63 19.98
C PRO A 1255 26.43 37.08 21.34
N GLY A 1256 25.52 37.26 22.30
CA GLY A 1256 25.82 37.38 23.73
C GLY A 1256 25.30 36.16 24.49
N ILE A 1257 26.14 35.57 25.33
CA ILE A 1257 25.81 34.39 26.14
C ILE A 1257 24.91 34.80 27.33
N GLN A 1258 23.78 34.11 27.51
CA GLN A 1258 23.02 34.13 28.76
C GLN A 1258 22.47 32.74 29.11
N VAL A 1259 22.66 32.37 30.39
CA VAL A 1259 21.99 31.23 31.01
C VAL A 1259 20.49 31.52 31.11
N ARG A 1260 19.64 30.63 30.59
CA ARG A 1260 18.18 30.72 30.70
C ARG A 1260 17.64 29.59 31.57
N ASN A 1261 17.14 29.95 32.75
CA ASN A 1261 16.20 29.10 33.48
C ASN A 1261 14.87 29.10 32.71
N VAL A 1262 14.42 27.93 32.24
CA VAL A 1262 13.09 27.76 31.65
C VAL A 1262 12.23 26.98 32.64
N VAL A 1263 11.27 27.66 33.26
CA VAL A 1263 10.15 27.03 33.96
C VAL A 1263 9.01 26.89 32.95
N PRO A 1264 8.41 25.71 32.74
CA PRO A 1264 7.25 25.57 31.87
C PRO A 1264 6.05 26.33 32.45
N ALA A 1265 5.54 27.33 31.72
CA ALA A 1265 4.34 28.05 32.11
C ALA A 1265 3.10 27.21 31.75
N SER A 1266 2.40 26.70 32.75
CA SER A 1266 1.14 25.97 32.60
C SER A 1266 -0.04 26.91 32.31
N ALA A 1267 -0.30 27.23 31.04
CA ALA A 1267 -1.63 27.58 30.50
C ALA A 1267 -1.59 27.92 28.99
N ALA A 1268 -2.08 26.98 28.16
CA ALA A 1268 -2.68 27.23 26.84
C ALA A 1268 -3.50 26.00 26.40
#